data_AF-A0A8C8E629-F1
#
_entry.id   AF-A0A8C8E629-F1
#
_cell.length_a   1.000
_cell.length_b   1.000
_cell.length_c   1.000
_cell.angle_alpha   90.00
_cell.angle_beta   90.00
_cell.angle_gamma   90.00
#
_symmetry.space_group_name_H-M   'P 1'
#
loop_
_entity.id
_entity.type
_entity.pdbx_description
1 polymer ?
#
loop_
_entity_poly.entity_id
_entity_poly.type
_entity_poly.pdbx_seq_one_letter_code
_entity_poly.pdbx_strand_id
1 'polypeptide(L)'
;VESTVHSLSHEESLPSGSRPSMASPILSTVMENSASSNTGSSPHNSVFCSKYEIHTDSEEKTVNDAGEEHVENILEEYSRKGRDVQKRLNETTELHEQQKINLRLIIADLKTKLMEVQLERDALQDTRQKESQSQENVKIQLKNTIQELEAANQLQEEMLREADNQTEHLKKMVHSHEEVLLELHGILMDYKDSTGKKLCEHENITSLHIQNLSTAFADILQDLDSEVSYLKEKVVLVCEEQKLESLKKDSETQNQLLLQQHQNRYLEHEQEVAALTDKANSAHSYANSIQSQMEIIQEQTRNQNSVHAHQVSHLESTVSQLCSELQDTKRMNEDKVEDLEKQLHLAYSEIAEAQTEQNQHGQESENLNSQIHQLLTELHKKEIELSLEKEQNKRFWDRNTDNGITIDHLRRELDNKNMQLQLMENTVKEMRTECHRQMERQMAAIKEKNESIRRISSLTVQLESTRETLCKVKEDLTAKQIDVETAEKTVSNLTACLQEKERTLEVTNKEIKKLHLQLGNRMQELQDLKNEEDHLHSVQSTCETLKLQVLEKERIVEIFQKQIDNMTQIVGQHNRTAGAMEVEKSQLIKEISDWKLKVEELKIAKDEKEARIHEMEAKLSELELEKVKLVNTCTERLHALNDMKLEKDKLMNELQASQRELAGLAEGFEDLKRDYQGKVKEMENTANRLKMQLKSAQTELEQTRTALKNMEESDGNVMKVAVGMQKQITAKREQIDTLQSKIKFLEEAMTNAAKEKHHLREENNKLSQDLSYITAENTKIAGELKILRSQDKRLKEKIAKMETARDKASMQFAECQCIIQCQEQEAMRVRLQHTLDVKVSMLQRNMGMKLDAFTLCPNFSLRSETFFYMGYLIAAQVMSIILVTLKSFFTVRARKKLNSYRNTGPYASAAKL
;
A
#
# COMPACT_ATOMS: atom_id res chain seq x y z
N VAL A 1 40.95 7.29 -10.09
CA VAL A 1 42.34 7.56 -9.67
C VAL A 1 42.68 6.52 -8.62
N GLU A 2 43.76 5.77 -8.82
CA GLU A 2 44.18 4.72 -7.90
C GLU A 2 44.97 5.31 -6.74
N SER A 3 44.91 4.65 -5.58
CA SER A 3 46.13 4.38 -4.81
C SER A 3 45.92 3.13 -3.96
N THR A 4 46.62 2.06 -4.30
CA THR A 4 46.68 0.83 -3.52
C THR A 4 47.79 0.94 -2.48
N VAL A 5 47.54 0.54 -1.24
CA VAL A 5 48.61 0.15 -0.30
C VAL A 5 48.37 -1.28 0.14
N HIS A 6 49.44 -2.07 0.10
CA HIS A 6 49.41 -3.53 0.20
C HIS A 6 50.00 -4.03 1.52
N SER A 7 49.34 -5.04 2.10
CA SER A 7 49.95 -6.21 2.76
C SER A 7 50.75 -6.06 4.07
N LEU A 8 51.03 -7.26 4.63
CA LEU A 8 51.98 -7.66 5.68
C LEU A 8 51.42 -7.72 7.12
N SER A 9 51.67 -8.78 7.92
CA SER A 9 51.99 -10.20 7.61
C SER A 9 52.03 -11.03 8.90
N HIS A 10 51.45 -12.25 8.89
CA HIS A 10 51.69 -13.32 9.89
C HIS A 10 51.39 -12.95 11.38
N GLU A 11 51.45 -13.83 12.38
CA GLU A 11 51.95 -15.22 12.48
C GLU A 11 51.06 -16.11 13.41
N GLU A 12 51.48 -17.34 13.68
CA GLU A 12 50.69 -18.40 14.34
C GLU A 12 50.58 -18.27 15.87
N SER A 13 49.48 -18.79 16.47
CA SER A 13 49.57 -19.71 17.62
C SER A 13 48.21 -20.30 18.05
N LEU A 14 48.13 -21.63 18.01
CA LEU A 14 47.36 -22.48 18.94
C LEU A 14 48.33 -22.92 20.08
N PRO A 15 47.91 -23.49 21.25
CA PRO A 15 46.72 -24.35 21.39
C PRO A 15 45.98 -24.34 22.76
N SER A 16 44.99 -25.23 22.86
CA SER A 16 44.59 -26.02 24.05
C SER A 16 43.79 -25.35 25.20
N GLY A 17 42.63 -25.97 25.51
CA GLY A 17 42.47 -26.52 26.86
C GLY A 17 41.13 -26.34 27.59
N SER A 18 40.55 -27.48 28.01
CA SER A 18 39.83 -27.67 29.28
C SER A 18 38.43 -27.06 29.50
N ARG A 19 37.43 -27.95 29.66
CA ARG A 19 36.33 -27.75 30.63
C ARG A 19 36.88 -27.78 32.07
N PRO A 20 36.18 -27.19 33.04
CA PRO A 20 35.50 -28.05 34.01
C PRO A 20 34.06 -27.62 34.34
N SER A 21 33.37 -28.42 35.15
CA SER A 21 32.01 -28.20 35.65
C SER A 21 32.00 -27.75 37.12
N MET A 22 31.04 -26.90 37.49
CA MET A 22 30.47 -26.69 38.84
C MET A 22 29.07 -26.07 38.61
N ALA A 23 27.94 -26.71 38.93
CA ALA A 23 27.35 -27.01 40.25
C ALA A 23 26.40 -25.91 40.77
N SER A 24 25.17 -26.32 41.09
CA SER A 24 24.06 -25.52 41.69
C SER A 24 24.18 -25.51 43.25
N PRO A 25 23.15 -25.30 44.15
CA PRO A 25 21.68 -25.47 44.06
C PRO A 25 20.82 -24.46 44.90
N ILE A 26 19.63 -24.89 45.40
CA ILE A 26 18.71 -24.24 46.39
C ILE A 26 17.87 -23.07 45.81
N LEU A 27 16.54 -22.92 45.97
CA LEU A 27 15.35 -23.70 46.40
C LEU A 27 14.14 -23.10 45.60
N SER A 28 13.02 -23.72 45.22
CA SER A 28 12.30 -24.98 45.53
C SER A 28 11.34 -25.00 46.74
N THR A 29 10.02 -24.90 46.47
CA THR A 29 8.85 -25.32 47.28
C THR A 29 7.66 -25.41 46.29
N VAL A 30 7.11 -26.57 45.86
CA VAL A 30 6.44 -27.70 46.58
C VAL A 30 5.04 -27.26 47.07
N MET A 31 3.91 -27.95 46.86
CA MET A 31 3.56 -29.34 46.44
C MET A 31 2.31 -29.24 45.48
N GLU A 32 1.61 -30.26 44.94
CA GLU A 32 1.42 -31.68 45.30
C GLU A 32 1.42 -32.61 44.08
N ASN A 33 1.85 -33.87 44.30
CA ASN A 33 1.55 -35.03 43.46
C ASN A 33 1.49 -36.25 44.40
N SER A 34 0.33 -36.86 44.57
CA SER A 34 0.13 -38.04 45.42
C SER A 34 0.29 -39.33 44.61
N ALA A 35 1.12 -40.27 45.07
CA ALA A 35 1.45 -41.49 44.33
C ALA A 35 1.49 -42.75 45.22
N SER A 36 1.49 -43.92 44.57
CA SER A 36 1.62 -45.28 45.15
C SER A 36 0.37 -45.80 45.90
N SER A 37 0.19 -47.11 46.11
CA SER A 37 1.18 -48.21 46.10
C SER A 37 0.61 -49.62 45.82
N ASN A 38 1.50 -50.54 45.38
CA ASN A 38 1.44 -52.02 45.51
C ASN A 38 0.37 -52.76 44.65
N THR A 39 0.54 -54.01 44.18
CA THR A 39 1.64 -55.03 44.12
C THR A 39 1.22 -56.05 43.01
N GLY A 40 2.02 -56.99 42.47
CA GLY A 40 3.40 -57.43 42.68
C GLY A 40 3.56 -58.95 42.40
N SER A 41 4.68 -59.37 41.80
CA SER A 41 5.17 -60.76 41.56
C SER A 41 4.53 -61.64 40.46
N SER A 42 5.39 -62.43 39.80
CA SER A 42 5.11 -63.64 39.00
C SER A 42 5.43 -64.90 39.83
N PRO A 43 5.02 -66.14 39.43
CA PRO A 43 6.07 -67.14 39.12
C PRO A 43 5.73 -68.30 38.13
N HIS A 44 6.73 -68.66 37.32
CA HIS A 44 7.27 -70.00 36.95
C HIS A 44 6.46 -71.25 36.50
N ASN A 45 7.19 -72.08 35.72
CA ASN A 45 6.86 -73.35 35.06
C ASN A 45 6.64 -74.58 35.97
N SER A 46 5.74 -75.49 35.52
CA SER A 46 5.74 -76.96 35.68
C SER A 46 4.64 -77.52 34.76
N VAL A 47 4.70 -78.63 34.01
CA VAL A 47 5.62 -79.79 33.86
C VAL A 47 5.55 -80.85 34.99
N PHE A 48 4.58 -81.78 34.95
CA PHE A 48 4.80 -83.24 34.72
C PHE A 48 3.51 -84.12 34.70
N CYS A 49 3.51 -85.17 33.84
CA CYS A 49 2.65 -86.40 33.82
C CYS A 49 1.10 -86.26 33.82
N SER A 50 0.30 -87.28 33.48
CA SER A 50 0.55 -88.70 33.07
C SER A 50 -0.24 -88.97 31.77
N LYS A 51 0.15 -89.78 30.78
CA LYS A 51 0.62 -91.19 30.71
C LYS A 51 -0.37 -92.23 31.27
N TYR A 52 -1.31 -92.65 30.41
CA TYR A 52 -1.85 -94.01 30.22
C TYR A 52 -2.25 -94.04 28.73
N GLU A 53 -1.73 -94.89 27.83
CA GLU A 53 -1.48 -96.34 27.88
C GLU A 53 -2.81 -97.11 27.97
N ILE A 54 -3.39 -97.36 26.79
CA ILE A 54 -4.66 -98.07 26.61
C ILE A 54 -4.38 -99.56 26.74
N HIS A 55 -4.85 -100.17 27.83
CA HIS A 55 -5.11 -101.60 27.85
C HIS A 55 -6.61 -101.85 27.77
N THR A 56 -6.98 -102.77 26.88
CA THR A 56 -8.33 -103.32 26.78
C THR A 56 -8.66 -104.13 28.02
N ASP A 57 -9.84 -103.91 28.58
CA ASP A 57 -10.69 -105.05 28.93
C ASP A 57 -12.17 -104.70 28.74
N SER A 58 -13.00 -105.73 28.55
CA SER A 58 -14.43 -105.55 28.30
C SER A 58 -15.22 -105.72 29.59
N GLU A 59 -16.16 -104.81 29.88
CA GLU A 59 -17.34 -105.21 30.63
C GLU A 59 -18.61 -104.47 30.15
N GLU A 60 -19.66 -105.26 29.99
CA GLU A 60 -20.92 -104.90 29.33
C GLU A 60 -21.94 -104.40 30.35
N LYS A 61 -22.42 -103.14 30.21
CA LYS A 61 -23.64 -102.67 30.89
C LYS A 61 -24.28 -101.43 30.26
N THR A 62 -25.47 -101.65 29.68
CA THR A 62 -26.66 -100.77 29.70
C THR A 62 -26.44 -99.26 29.66
N VAL A 63 -26.70 -98.67 28.49
CA VAL A 63 -26.79 -97.21 28.24
C VAL A 63 -27.83 -96.54 29.14
N ASN A 64 -27.53 -95.32 29.59
CA ASN A 64 -28.51 -94.34 30.10
C ASN A 64 -28.42 -93.04 29.28
N ASP A 65 -29.57 -92.39 29.12
CA ASP A 65 -29.90 -91.37 28.11
C ASP A 65 -29.27 -89.96 28.33
N ALA A 66 -28.08 -89.89 28.92
CA ALA A 66 -27.52 -88.64 29.46
C ALA A 66 -26.31 -88.06 28.69
N GLY A 67 -25.78 -88.78 27.69
CA GLY A 67 -24.57 -88.36 26.97
C GLY A 67 -24.84 -87.38 25.81
N GLU A 68 -25.94 -87.58 25.09
CA GLU A 68 -26.23 -86.85 23.84
C GLU A 68 -26.66 -85.40 24.10
N GLU A 69 -27.55 -85.18 25.09
CA GLU A 69 -27.98 -83.85 25.54
C GLU A 69 -26.80 -82.98 26.05
N HIS A 70 -25.76 -83.59 26.62
CA HIS A 70 -24.58 -82.84 27.07
C HIS A 70 -23.74 -82.33 25.88
N VAL A 71 -23.54 -83.16 24.86
CA VAL A 71 -22.81 -82.77 23.63
C VAL A 71 -23.61 -81.75 22.83
N GLU A 72 -24.92 -81.91 22.71
CA GLU A 72 -25.80 -80.96 22.01
C GLU A 72 -25.83 -79.59 22.72
N ASN A 73 -25.93 -79.56 24.06
CA ASN A 73 -25.82 -78.30 24.82
C ASN A 73 -24.47 -77.60 24.61
N ILE A 74 -23.35 -78.33 24.61
CA ILE A 74 -22.03 -77.75 24.34
C ILE A 74 -21.97 -77.18 22.91
N LEU A 75 -22.47 -77.93 21.92
CA LEU A 75 -22.48 -77.48 20.53
C LEU A 75 -23.36 -76.23 20.35
N GLU A 76 -24.51 -76.18 21.01
CA GLU A 76 -25.38 -75.01 20.98
C GLU A 76 -24.79 -73.81 21.72
N GLU A 77 -24.07 -74.02 22.84
CA GLU A 77 -23.35 -72.94 23.54
C GLU A 77 -22.26 -72.33 22.64
N TYR A 78 -21.44 -73.15 21.98
CA TYR A 78 -20.46 -72.67 21.00
C TYR A 78 -21.13 -71.97 19.81
N SER A 79 -22.25 -72.50 19.31
CA SER A 79 -23.05 -71.87 18.25
C SER A 79 -23.63 -70.51 18.68
N ARG A 80 -24.04 -70.39 19.95
CA ARG A 80 -24.55 -69.16 20.59
C ARG A 80 -23.43 -68.15 20.82
N LYS A 81 -22.24 -68.59 21.26
CA LYS A 81 -21.00 -67.77 21.33
C LYS A 81 -20.58 -67.27 19.95
N GLY A 82 -20.64 -68.10 18.92
CA GLY A 82 -20.36 -67.68 17.53
C GLY A 82 -21.30 -66.59 17.04
N ARG A 83 -22.61 -66.72 17.31
CA ARG A 83 -23.60 -65.67 17.01
C ARG A 83 -23.35 -64.38 17.79
N ASP A 84 -22.98 -64.47 19.07
CA ASP A 84 -22.64 -63.28 19.86
C ASP A 84 -21.39 -62.58 19.33
N VAL A 85 -20.30 -63.31 19.07
CA VAL A 85 -19.06 -62.74 18.50
C VAL A 85 -19.33 -62.09 17.14
N GLN A 86 -20.11 -62.73 16.25
CA GLN A 86 -20.50 -62.12 14.98
C GLN A 86 -21.34 -60.85 15.17
N LYS A 87 -22.27 -60.86 16.13
CA LYS A 87 -23.08 -59.68 16.47
C LYS A 87 -22.19 -58.53 16.97
N ARG A 88 -21.28 -58.77 17.91
CA ARG A 88 -20.33 -57.76 18.40
C ARG A 88 -19.40 -57.24 17.30
N LEU A 89 -18.98 -58.10 16.37
CA LEU A 89 -18.16 -57.70 15.22
C LEU A 89 -18.95 -56.77 14.28
N ASN A 90 -20.21 -57.09 13.99
CA ASN A 90 -21.09 -56.23 13.19
C ASN A 90 -21.32 -54.88 13.87
N GLU A 91 -21.66 -54.89 15.18
CA GLU A 91 -21.85 -53.69 15.99
C GLU A 91 -20.59 -52.81 16.03
N THR A 92 -19.40 -53.41 16.19
CA THR A 92 -18.11 -52.70 16.15
C THR A 92 -17.84 -52.09 14.76
N THR A 93 -18.23 -52.78 13.69
CA THR A 93 -18.06 -52.30 12.29
C THR A 93 -18.99 -51.12 12.00
N GLU A 94 -20.25 -51.19 12.44
CA GLU A 94 -21.23 -50.10 12.30
C GLU A 94 -20.80 -48.86 13.11
N LEU A 95 -20.31 -49.06 14.34
CA LEU A 95 -19.76 -47.98 15.18
C LEU A 95 -18.52 -47.34 14.53
N HIS A 96 -17.65 -48.14 13.88
CA HIS A 96 -16.50 -47.63 13.13
C HIS A 96 -16.91 -46.79 11.90
N GLU A 97 -17.86 -47.26 11.09
CA GLU A 97 -18.36 -46.46 9.96
C GLU A 97 -19.06 -45.18 10.44
N GLN A 98 -19.81 -45.22 11.55
CA GLN A 98 -20.42 -44.02 12.13
C GLN A 98 -19.37 -43.02 12.65
N GLN A 99 -18.30 -43.49 13.31
CA GLN A 99 -17.16 -42.65 13.71
C GLN A 99 -16.48 -42.03 12.48
N LYS A 100 -16.27 -42.81 11.42
CA LYS A 100 -15.67 -42.38 10.15
C LYS A 100 -16.54 -41.37 9.39
N ILE A 101 -17.88 -41.47 9.48
CA ILE A 101 -18.81 -40.45 8.98
C ILE A 101 -18.70 -39.17 9.82
N ASN A 102 -18.73 -39.28 11.15
CA ASN A 102 -18.59 -38.12 12.05
C ASN A 102 -17.24 -37.39 11.84
N LEU A 103 -16.14 -38.12 11.69
CA LEU A 103 -14.82 -37.56 11.39
C LEU A 103 -14.80 -36.85 10.02
N ARG A 104 -15.46 -37.39 8.99
CA ARG A 104 -15.60 -36.72 7.68
C ARG A 104 -16.39 -35.40 7.79
N LEU A 105 -17.45 -35.37 8.60
CA LEU A 105 -18.23 -34.16 8.85
C LEU A 105 -17.41 -33.11 9.61
N ILE A 106 -16.65 -33.51 10.64
CA ILE A 106 -15.74 -32.62 11.37
C ILE A 106 -14.64 -32.07 10.45
N ILE A 107 -14.05 -32.90 9.58
CA ILE A 107 -13.05 -32.46 8.59
C ILE A 107 -13.66 -31.47 7.58
N ALA A 108 -14.91 -31.65 7.17
CA ALA A 108 -15.61 -30.71 6.27
C ALA A 108 -15.91 -29.37 6.95
N ASP A 109 -16.39 -29.39 8.20
CA ASP A 109 -16.63 -28.20 9.02
C ASP A 109 -15.33 -27.41 9.27
N LEU A 110 -14.26 -28.09 9.71
CA LEU A 110 -12.94 -27.48 9.90
C LEU A 110 -12.36 -26.90 8.60
N LYS A 111 -12.57 -27.57 7.45
CA LYS A 111 -12.15 -27.06 6.14
C LYS A 111 -12.94 -25.83 5.70
N THR A 112 -14.23 -25.76 6.03
CA THR A 112 -15.08 -24.59 5.78
C THR A 112 -14.62 -23.41 6.64
N LYS A 113 -14.47 -23.62 7.95
CA LYS A 113 -13.96 -22.61 8.90
C LYS A 113 -12.56 -22.11 8.54
N LEU A 114 -11.67 -22.99 8.07
CA LEU A 114 -10.35 -22.58 7.57
C LEU A 114 -10.46 -21.66 6.34
N MET A 115 -11.38 -21.96 5.41
CA MET A 115 -11.64 -21.11 4.25
C MET A 115 -12.26 -19.76 4.63
N GLU A 116 -13.19 -19.75 5.59
CA GLU A 116 -13.81 -18.52 6.13
C GLU A 116 -12.77 -17.63 6.82
N VAL A 117 -12.00 -18.16 7.77
CA VAL A 117 -10.89 -17.44 8.43
C VAL A 117 -9.84 -16.95 7.43
N GLN A 118 -9.60 -17.69 6.35
CA GLN A 118 -8.67 -17.28 5.31
C GLN A 118 -9.22 -16.13 4.45
N LEU A 119 -10.53 -16.12 4.13
CA LEU A 119 -11.20 -14.99 3.48
C LEU A 119 -11.26 -13.75 4.39
N GLU A 120 -11.53 -13.92 5.68
CA GLU A 120 -11.51 -12.84 6.68
C GLU A 120 -10.12 -12.22 6.82
N ARG A 121 -9.07 -13.05 6.90
CA ARG A 121 -7.67 -12.62 6.91
C ARG A 121 -7.34 -11.78 5.68
N ASP A 122 -7.74 -12.25 4.50
CA ASP A 122 -7.42 -11.58 3.24
C ASP A 122 -8.18 -10.25 3.12
N ALA A 123 -9.44 -10.18 3.57
CA ALA A 123 -10.19 -8.93 3.70
C ALA A 123 -9.60 -7.97 4.77
N LEU A 124 -9.06 -8.51 5.87
CA LEU A 124 -8.37 -7.72 6.91
C LEU A 124 -7.03 -7.15 6.41
N GLN A 125 -6.32 -7.89 5.54
CA GLN A 125 -5.12 -7.39 4.86
C GLN A 125 -5.48 -6.28 3.86
N ASP A 126 -6.54 -6.50 3.07
CA ASP A 126 -7.03 -5.56 2.06
C ASP A 126 -7.51 -4.23 2.68
N THR A 127 -8.15 -4.30 3.86
CA THR A 127 -8.55 -3.12 4.65
C THR A 127 -7.35 -2.42 5.30
N ARG A 128 -6.39 -3.14 5.90
CA ARG A 128 -5.14 -2.52 6.42
C ARG A 128 -4.30 -1.87 5.34
N GLN A 129 -4.27 -2.42 4.11
CA GLN A 129 -3.58 -1.79 2.98
C GLN A 129 -4.24 -0.46 2.59
N LYS A 130 -5.58 -0.43 2.52
CA LYS A 130 -6.36 0.79 2.25
C LYS A 130 -6.22 1.83 3.36
N GLU A 131 -6.18 1.39 4.62
CA GLU A 131 -5.92 2.25 5.77
C GLU A 131 -4.52 2.87 5.69
N SER A 132 -3.47 2.06 5.53
CA SER A 132 -2.08 2.50 5.38
C SER A 132 -1.92 3.53 4.25
N GLN A 133 -2.52 3.27 3.07
CA GLN A 133 -2.50 4.21 1.97
C GLN A 133 -3.28 5.51 2.27
N SER A 134 -4.35 5.45 3.07
CA SER A 134 -5.05 6.65 3.54
C SER A 134 -4.24 7.45 4.56
N GLN A 135 -3.50 6.77 5.45
CA GLN A 135 -2.60 7.41 6.42
C GLN A 135 -1.44 8.12 5.71
N GLU A 136 -0.84 7.49 4.70
CA GLU A 136 0.22 8.14 3.89
C GLU A 136 -0.32 9.34 3.10
N ASN A 137 -1.52 9.26 2.54
CA ASN A 137 -2.18 10.41 1.89
C ASN A 137 -2.41 11.57 2.87
N VAL A 138 -2.86 11.30 4.10
CA VAL A 138 -3.02 12.32 5.15
C VAL A 138 -1.66 12.91 5.58
N LYS A 139 -0.63 12.07 5.69
CA LYS A 139 0.76 12.49 5.98
C LYS A 139 1.34 13.39 4.89
N ILE A 140 1.06 13.11 3.62
CA ILE A 140 1.41 13.98 2.48
C ILE A 140 0.64 15.31 2.56
N GLN A 141 -0.67 15.28 2.80
CA GLN A 141 -1.47 16.52 2.96
C GLN A 141 -0.99 17.39 4.14
N LEU A 142 -0.71 16.77 5.29
CA LEU A 142 -0.19 17.46 6.46
C LEU A 142 1.19 18.07 6.19
N LYS A 143 2.09 17.34 5.53
CA LYS A 143 3.41 17.86 5.13
C LYS A 143 3.27 19.06 4.19
N ASN A 144 2.38 18.99 3.19
CA ASN A 144 2.14 20.11 2.28
C ASN A 144 1.59 21.33 3.04
N THR A 145 0.66 21.12 3.99
CA THR A 145 0.10 22.19 4.84
C THR A 145 1.15 22.82 5.75
N ILE A 146 2.08 22.01 6.28
CA ILE A 146 3.24 22.51 7.05
C ILE A 146 4.12 23.39 6.15
N GLN A 147 4.43 22.97 4.92
CA GLN A 147 5.22 23.78 3.98
C GLN A 147 4.49 25.06 3.52
N GLU A 148 3.16 25.02 3.34
CA GLU A 148 2.33 26.21 3.08
C GLU A 148 2.37 27.19 4.28
N LEU A 149 2.38 26.69 5.52
CA LEU A 149 2.50 27.49 6.75
C LEU A 149 3.92 28.04 6.98
N GLU A 150 4.96 27.25 6.74
CA GLU A 150 6.37 27.66 6.81
C GLU A 150 6.64 28.82 5.85
N ALA A 151 6.18 28.71 4.59
CA ALA A 151 6.29 29.77 3.59
C ALA A 151 5.50 31.03 3.96
N ALA A 152 4.30 30.88 4.53
CA ALA A 152 3.50 32.00 5.01
C ALA A 152 4.16 32.72 6.21
N ASN A 153 4.77 31.96 7.12
CA ASN A 153 5.49 32.51 8.27
C ASN A 153 6.78 33.24 7.84
N GLN A 154 7.54 32.68 6.89
CA GLN A 154 8.71 33.36 6.30
C GLN A 154 8.33 34.69 5.64
N LEU A 155 7.22 34.73 4.88
CA LEU A 155 6.70 35.97 4.29
C LEU A 155 6.28 36.98 5.36
N GLN A 156 5.66 36.53 6.45
CA GLN A 156 5.29 37.40 7.58
C GLN A 156 6.52 37.96 8.31
N GLU A 157 7.57 37.16 8.51
CA GLU A 157 8.85 37.60 9.08
C GLU A 157 9.60 38.57 8.17
N GLU A 158 9.51 38.41 6.84
CA GLU A 158 10.08 39.36 5.88
C GLU A 158 9.30 40.69 5.88
N MET A 159 7.97 40.65 5.94
CA MET A 159 7.13 41.85 6.09
C MET A 159 7.38 42.59 7.42
N LEU A 160 7.56 41.87 8.53
CA LEU A 160 7.91 42.46 9.83
C LEU A 160 9.28 43.14 9.78
N ARG A 161 10.29 42.45 9.23
CA ARG A 161 11.65 42.97 9.05
C ARG A 161 11.68 44.24 8.20
N GLU A 162 10.86 44.31 7.16
CA GLU A 162 10.75 45.52 6.34
C GLU A 162 10.00 46.66 7.06
N ALA A 163 8.98 46.37 7.88
CA ALA A 163 8.36 47.37 8.74
C ALA A 163 9.33 47.90 9.82
N ASP A 164 10.19 47.04 10.38
CA ASP A 164 11.25 47.42 11.31
C ASP A 164 12.33 48.27 10.61
N ASN A 165 12.75 47.91 9.39
CA ASN A 165 13.65 48.72 8.55
C ASN A 165 13.10 50.14 8.34
N GLN A 166 11.82 50.25 7.97
CA GLN A 166 11.15 51.53 7.74
C GLN A 166 11.00 52.33 9.05
N THR A 167 10.76 51.65 10.17
CA THR A 167 10.69 52.28 11.50
C THR A 167 12.05 52.82 11.94
N GLU A 168 13.14 52.08 11.75
CA GLU A 168 14.51 52.55 11.99
C GLU A 168 14.92 53.68 11.04
N HIS A 169 14.49 53.66 9.77
CA HIS A 169 14.70 54.78 8.85
C HIS A 169 13.99 56.05 9.33
N LEU A 170 12.71 55.97 9.69
CA LEU A 170 11.95 57.10 10.23
C LEU A 170 12.57 57.63 11.52
N LYS A 171 12.97 56.74 12.43
CA LYS A 171 13.65 57.07 13.69
C LYS A 171 14.99 57.79 13.45
N LYS A 172 15.77 57.39 12.45
CA LYS A 172 16.99 58.10 12.04
C LYS A 172 16.70 59.47 11.46
N MET A 173 15.67 59.63 10.62
CA MET A 173 15.27 60.97 10.15
C MET A 173 14.83 61.86 11.31
N VAL A 174 13.98 61.37 12.23
CA VAL A 174 13.59 62.12 13.44
C VAL A 174 14.82 62.52 14.25
N HIS A 175 15.76 61.60 14.48
CA HIS A 175 17.00 61.91 15.20
C HIS A 175 17.83 63.00 14.50
N SER A 176 17.96 62.97 13.16
CA SER A 176 18.68 64.01 12.42
C SER A 176 17.97 65.37 12.44
N HIS A 177 16.63 65.40 12.53
CA HIS A 177 15.89 66.65 12.75
C HIS A 177 16.07 67.16 14.19
N GLU A 178 16.16 66.26 15.18
CA GLU A 178 16.49 66.59 16.57
C GLU A 178 17.92 67.18 16.68
N GLU A 179 18.90 66.60 15.99
CA GLU A 179 20.27 67.10 15.90
C GLU A 179 20.33 68.50 15.28
N VAL A 180 19.68 68.71 14.14
CA VAL A 180 19.59 70.04 13.49
C VAL A 180 18.86 71.07 14.37
N LEU A 181 17.83 70.66 15.12
CA LEU A 181 17.18 71.54 16.11
C LEU A 181 18.12 71.90 17.25
N LEU A 182 18.90 70.95 17.77
CA LEU A 182 19.91 71.20 18.80
C LEU A 182 21.05 72.10 18.30
N GLU A 183 21.50 71.95 17.05
CA GLU A 183 22.45 72.88 16.42
C GLU A 183 21.86 74.30 16.33
N LEU A 184 20.61 74.44 15.89
CA LEU A 184 19.93 75.73 15.81
C LEU A 184 19.73 76.36 17.20
N HIS A 185 19.31 75.60 18.22
CA HIS A 185 19.25 76.07 19.61
C HIS A 185 20.64 76.46 20.15
N GLY A 186 21.69 75.74 19.73
CA GLY A 186 23.09 76.06 20.01
C GLY A 186 23.51 77.40 19.44
N ILE A 187 23.26 77.66 18.15
CA ILE A 187 23.56 78.94 17.49
C ILE A 187 22.82 80.11 18.16
N LEU A 188 21.56 79.91 18.58
CA LEU A 188 20.81 80.92 19.35
C LEU A 188 21.43 81.19 20.74
N MET A 189 21.99 80.17 21.39
CA MET A 189 22.72 80.33 22.65
C MET A 189 24.07 81.03 22.44
N ASP A 190 24.88 80.62 21.47
CA ASP A 190 26.18 81.22 21.17
C ASP A 190 26.06 82.70 20.77
N TYR A 191 25.05 83.07 19.98
CA TYR A 191 24.77 84.47 19.64
C TYR A 191 24.39 85.30 20.87
N LYS A 192 23.52 84.76 21.74
CA LYS A 192 23.12 85.42 22.99
C LYS A 192 24.29 85.58 23.95
N ASP A 193 25.13 84.56 24.10
CA ASP A 193 26.23 84.57 25.07
C ASP A 193 27.42 85.42 24.57
N SER A 194 27.56 85.62 23.24
CA SER A 194 28.53 86.54 22.65
C SER A 194 28.07 88.01 22.58
N THR A 195 26.78 88.30 22.41
CA THR A 195 26.24 89.67 22.34
C THR A 195 25.60 90.19 23.63
N GLY A 196 25.23 89.30 24.56
CA GLY A 196 24.54 89.62 25.81
C GLY A 196 23.05 90.01 25.66
N LYS A 197 22.50 90.03 24.43
CA LYS A 197 21.08 90.37 24.19
C LYS A 197 20.15 89.20 24.55
N LYS A 198 18.98 89.50 25.11
CA LYS A 198 17.90 88.50 25.28
C LYS A 198 17.04 88.42 24.02
N LEU A 199 16.92 87.23 23.45
CA LEU A 199 16.23 86.95 22.19
C LEU A 199 14.71 86.75 22.32
N CYS A 200 14.21 86.46 23.53
CA CYS A 200 12.77 86.34 23.80
C CYS A 200 12.51 86.65 25.29
N GLU A 201 11.36 87.22 25.63
CA GLU A 201 11.05 87.65 27.00
C GLU A 201 10.40 86.57 27.89
N HIS A 202 9.90 85.45 27.32
CA HIS A 202 9.07 84.48 28.06
C HIS A 202 9.43 82.99 27.94
N GLU A 203 10.30 82.57 27.01
CA GLU A 203 10.71 81.16 26.87
C GLU A 203 12.23 80.97 27.02
N ASN A 204 12.65 79.82 27.58
CA ASN A 204 14.06 79.40 27.56
C ASN A 204 14.42 78.90 26.16
N ILE A 205 15.61 79.24 25.66
CA ILE A 205 16.08 78.89 24.30
C ILE A 205 16.10 77.36 24.10
N THR A 206 16.52 76.59 25.10
CA THR A 206 16.50 75.11 25.08
C THR A 206 15.10 74.48 25.11
N SER A 207 14.04 75.29 25.13
CA SER A 207 12.64 74.87 24.99
C SER A 207 11.88 75.63 23.90
N LEU A 208 12.57 76.48 23.12
CA LEU A 208 11.94 77.37 22.14
C LEU A 208 11.37 76.55 20.98
N HIS A 209 10.05 76.60 20.79
CA HIS A 209 9.37 75.79 19.79
C HIS A 209 9.74 76.19 18.35
N ILE A 210 9.71 75.23 17.42
CA ILE A 210 10.18 75.40 16.04
C ILE A 210 9.49 76.57 15.30
N GLN A 211 8.25 76.88 15.64
CA GLN A 211 7.50 78.02 15.08
C GLN A 211 8.03 79.38 15.56
N ASN A 212 8.53 79.46 16.80
CA ASN A 212 9.12 80.66 17.39
C ASN A 212 10.59 80.83 16.94
N LEU A 213 11.26 79.72 16.60
CA LEU A 213 12.65 79.67 16.15
C LEU A 213 12.91 80.56 14.93
N SER A 214 12.03 80.50 13.93
CA SER A 214 12.19 81.29 12.69
C SER A 214 12.13 82.80 12.91
N THR A 215 11.37 83.27 13.90
CA THR A 215 11.33 84.69 14.29
C THR A 215 12.65 85.09 14.97
N ALA A 216 13.11 84.33 15.95
CA ALA A 216 14.37 84.60 16.65
C ALA A 216 15.58 84.63 15.69
N PHE A 217 15.61 83.76 14.68
CA PHE A 217 16.64 83.80 13.63
C PHE A 217 16.50 85.00 12.68
N ALA A 218 15.29 85.46 12.37
CA ALA A 218 15.09 86.65 11.55
C ALA A 218 15.61 87.92 12.26
N ASP A 219 15.33 88.05 13.56
CA ASP A 219 15.81 89.17 14.38
C ASP A 219 17.34 89.19 14.46
N ILE A 220 17.98 88.03 14.66
CA ILE A 220 19.44 87.87 14.66
C ILE A 220 20.05 88.20 13.29
N LEU A 221 19.44 87.77 12.20
CA LEU A 221 19.92 88.06 10.85
C LEU A 221 19.85 89.56 10.52
N GLN A 222 18.84 90.27 11.05
CA GLN A 222 18.73 91.73 10.89
C GLN A 222 19.77 92.50 11.72
N ASP A 223 20.06 92.05 12.95
CA ASP A 223 21.18 92.57 13.75
C ASP A 223 22.54 92.28 13.07
N LEU A 224 22.75 91.06 12.55
CA LEU A 224 23.98 90.66 11.87
C LEU A 224 24.18 91.37 10.53
N ASP A 225 23.14 91.63 9.73
CA ASP A 225 23.28 92.42 8.48
C ASP A 225 23.67 93.88 8.78
N SER A 226 23.21 94.41 9.92
CA SER A 226 23.62 95.72 10.44
C SER A 226 25.09 95.73 10.88
N GLU A 227 25.56 94.69 11.56
CA GLU A 227 26.97 94.55 11.97
C GLU A 227 27.89 94.23 10.79
N VAL A 228 27.46 93.39 9.84
CA VAL A 228 28.17 93.11 8.58
C VAL A 228 28.28 94.38 7.75
N SER A 229 27.25 95.23 7.69
CA SER A 229 27.33 96.53 7.01
C SER A 229 28.44 97.42 7.60
N TYR A 230 28.57 97.46 8.94
CA TYR A 230 29.64 98.16 9.64
C TYR A 230 31.04 97.52 9.43
N LEU A 231 31.14 96.19 9.46
CA LEU A 231 32.41 95.48 9.23
C LEU A 231 32.86 95.51 7.77
N LYS A 232 31.94 95.61 6.82
CA LYS A 232 32.23 95.69 5.38
C LYS A 232 32.89 97.01 4.99
N GLU A 233 32.54 98.11 5.67
CA GLU A 233 33.28 99.38 5.60
C GLU A 233 34.73 99.23 6.10
N LYS A 234 34.95 98.34 7.09
CA LYS A 234 36.26 98.09 7.73
C LYS A 234 37.15 97.11 6.95
N VAL A 235 36.58 96.07 6.32
CA VAL A 235 37.31 95.02 5.58
C VAL A 235 37.90 95.51 4.27
N VAL A 236 37.31 96.54 3.65
CA VAL A 236 37.85 97.23 2.46
C VAL A 236 39.28 97.76 2.68
N LEU A 237 39.68 98.00 3.93
CA LEU A 237 41.03 98.49 4.29
C LEU A 237 42.09 97.40 4.48
N VAL A 238 41.76 96.11 4.33
CA VAL A 238 42.66 94.99 4.73
C VAL A 238 42.90 93.96 3.61
N CYS A 239 41.98 93.78 2.66
CA CYS A 239 42.04 92.67 1.70
C CYS A 239 43.07 92.81 0.54
N GLU A 240 43.92 93.85 0.53
CA GLU A 240 44.93 94.03 -0.53
C GLU A 240 46.29 93.36 -0.26
N GLU A 241 46.63 93.01 0.99
CA GLU A 241 48.01 92.58 1.35
C GLU A 241 48.32 91.07 1.31
N GLN A 242 47.34 90.16 1.22
CA GLN A 242 47.59 88.71 1.35
C GLN A 242 47.12 87.88 0.14
N LYS A 243 48.01 87.62 -0.84
CA LYS A 243 47.70 86.73 -1.97
C LYS A 243 48.86 86.03 -2.72
N LEU A 244 50.07 85.92 -2.13
CA LEU A 244 51.28 85.54 -2.89
C LEU A 244 51.87 84.13 -2.62
N GLU A 245 51.53 83.45 -1.52
CA GLU A 245 52.40 82.39 -0.96
C GLU A 245 51.66 81.06 -0.64
N SER A 246 51.49 80.16 -1.62
CA SER A 246 51.01 78.78 -1.36
C SER A 246 51.21 77.73 -2.48
N LEU A 247 51.30 78.14 -3.74
CA LEU A 247 51.10 77.24 -4.90
C LEU A 247 52.37 76.45 -5.32
N LYS A 248 53.00 75.71 -4.38
CA LYS A 248 54.34 75.11 -4.63
C LYS A 248 54.73 73.85 -3.79
N LYS A 249 53.81 72.95 -3.41
CA LYS A 249 54.18 71.81 -2.52
C LYS A 249 53.80 70.37 -2.92
N ASP A 250 52.87 70.16 -3.85
CA ASP A 250 52.29 68.83 -4.07
C ASP A 250 52.90 68.10 -5.29
N SER A 251 54.20 67.78 -5.23
CA SER A 251 54.93 67.14 -6.36
C SER A 251 55.92 66.04 -5.97
N GLU A 252 56.02 65.64 -4.69
CA GLU A 252 57.22 64.94 -4.18
C GLU A 252 56.91 63.70 -3.32
N THR A 253 55.98 62.82 -3.76
CA THR A 253 55.65 61.57 -3.04
C THR A 253 55.35 60.36 -3.95
N GLN A 254 56.05 60.24 -5.08
CA GLN A 254 55.93 59.10 -6.02
C GLN A 254 57.14 58.15 -6.04
N ASN A 255 58.03 58.18 -5.03
CA ASN A 255 59.39 57.63 -5.17
C ASN A 255 59.87 56.68 -4.04
N GLN A 256 58.96 56.03 -3.30
CA GLN A 256 59.33 54.96 -2.37
C GLN A 256 58.23 53.88 -2.24
N LEU A 257 58.42 52.75 -2.94
CA LEU A 257 58.85 51.47 -2.33
C LEU A 257 58.51 50.23 -3.20
N LEU A 258 58.91 50.20 -4.47
CA LEU A 258 58.86 48.99 -5.31
C LEU A 258 60.03 48.04 -4.99
N LEU A 259 60.17 47.56 -3.74
CA LEU A 259 61.29 46.69 -3.37
C LEU A 259 61.00 45.70 -2.21
N GLN A 260 59.97 44.87 -2.35
CA GLN A 260 59.94 43.58 -1.63
C GLN A 260 59.36 42.47 -2.52
N GLN A 261 60.06 41.33 -2.56
CA GLN A 261 59.64 40.04 -3.14
C GLN A 261 59.33 39.99 -4.65
N HIS A 262 60.27 40.48 -5.45
CA HIS A 262 60.83 39.57 -6.47
C HIS A 262 61.66 38.50 -5.75
N GLN A 263 61.31 37.21 -5.90
CA GLN A 263 62.16 36.00 -5.84
C GLN A 263 61.24 34.78 -5.61
N ASN A 264 60.62 34.19 -6.63
CA ASN A 264 61.16 33.24 -7.63
C ASN A 264 61.60 31.88 -7.10
N ARG A 265 61.43 30.88 -7.99
CA ARG A 265 61.66 29.42 -7.90
C ARG A 265 60.37 28.63 -7.57
N TYR A 266 60.06 27.51 -8.24
CA TYR A 266 60.92 26.70 -9.13
C TYR A 266 60.14 26.01 -10.27
N LEU A 267 60.57 26.27 -11.50
CA LEU A 267 61.03 25.24 -12.45
C LEU A 267 60.10 24.04 -12.75
N GLU A 268 59.01 24.27 -13.49
CA GLU A 268 58.43 23.23 -14.35
C GLU A 268 59.16 23.24 -15.71
N HIS A 269 60.02 22.25 -15.95
CA HIS A 269 60.48 21.89 -17.30
C HIS A 269 60.99 20.45 -17.31
N GLU A 270 61.11 19.89 -18.53
CA GLU A 270 61.55 18.53 -18.83
C GLU A 270 60.58 17.46 -18.26
N GLN A 271 59.63 16.89 -19.03
CA GLN A 271 59.70 16.41 -20.42
C GLN A 271 60.72 15.28 -20.58
N GLU A 272 60.40 14.30 -21.43
CA GLU A 272 61.12 13.03 -21.63
C GLU A 272 61.05 12.02 -20.44
N VAL A 273 60.83 10.71 -20.66
CA VAL A 273 60.31 10.01 -21.86
C VAL A 273 59.77 8.62 -21.48
N ALA A 274 59.32 7.87 -22.49
CA ALA A 274 59.02 6.42 -22.49
C ALA A 274 57.70 5.96 -21.83
N ALA A 275 56.99 4.98 -22.39
CA ALA A 275 57.00 4.47 -23.77
C ALA A 275 55.71 3.67 -24.06
N LEU A 276 55.31 3.60 -25.33
CA LEU A 276 54.31 2.63 -25.81
C LEU A 276 54.92 1.22 -25.80
N THR A 277 54.37 0.29 -25.02
CA THR A 277 54.53 -1.17 -25.20
C THR A 277 53.38 -1.88 -24.48
N ASP A 278 52.22 -2.08 -25.12
CA ASP A 278 51.86 -3.14 -26.09
C ASP A 278 51.33 -4.44 -25.45
N LYS A 279 50.26 -4.98 -26.06
CA LYS A 279 49.67 -6.33 -25.87
C LYS A 279 49.23 -6.69 -24.44
N ALA A 280 47.94 -6.88 -24.12
CA ALA A 280 46.75 -6.90 -24.98
C ALA A 280 46.80 -7.88 -26.17
N ASN A 281 47.22 -9.14 -25.96
CA ASN A 281 46.85 -10.24 -26.87
C ASN A 281 47.12 -11.67 -26.33
N SER A 282 46.46 -12.64 -26.99
CA SER A 282 46.61 -14.11 -26.90
C SER A 282 46.13 -14.81 -25.61
N ALA A 283 45.16 -15.72 -25.80
CA ALA A 283 44.77 -16.75 -24.84
C ALA A 283 45.02 -18.14 -25.48
N HIS A 284 45.72 -19.04 -24.77
CA HIS A 284 45.82 -20.45 -25.17
C HIS A 284 46.27 -21.37 -24.02
N SER A 285 46.06 -22.68 -24.21
CA SER A 285 46.74 -23.78 -23.51
C SER A 285 46.55 -23.95 -21.99
N TYR A 286 45.52 -24.71 -21.58
CA TYR A 286 45.65 -25.67 -20.46
C TYR A 286 44.62 -26.84 -20.50
N ALA A 287 44.45 -27.50 -21.65
CA ALA A 287 43.38 -28.51 -21.82
C ALA A 287 43.70 -29.69 -22.78
N ASN A 288 44.97 -30.11 -22.89
CA ASN A 288 45.36 -31.32 -23.64
C ASN A 288 46.70 -31.87 -23.11
N SER A 289 46.70 -32.96 -22.32
CA SER A 289 47.96 -33.61 -21.91
C SER A 289 47.83 -35.07 -21.44
N ILE A 290 46.99 -35.39 -20.44
CA ILE A 290 47.10 -36.67 -19.69
C ILE A 290 45.77 -37.44 -19.63
N GLN A 291 45.53 -38.35 -20.59
CA GLN A 291 44.67 -39.54 -20.41
C GLN A 291 44.78 -40.53 -21.60
N SER A 292 44.98 -40.02 -22.81
CA SER A 292 44.85 -40.80 -24.07
C SER A 292 46.13 -41.57 -24.47
N GLN A 293 46.80 -42.22 -23.52
CA GLN A 293 47.92 -43.13 -23.82
C GLN A 293 47.91 -44.41 -22.98
N MET A 294 47.87 -45.53 -23.72
CA MET A 294 48.88 -46.59 -23.63
C MET A 294 48.88 -47.50 -22.39
N GLU A 295 47.73 -48.11 -22.07
CA GLU A 295 47.73 -49.37 -21.32
C GLU A 295 46.59 -50.32 -21.74
N ILE A 296 46.82 -51.63 -21.61
CA ILE A 296 45.87 -52.77 -21.71
C ILE A 296 45.64 -53.46 -23.08
N ILE A 297 46.16 -52.98 -24.22
CA ILE A 297 46.06 -53.71 -25.53
C ILE A 297 47.43 -54.23 -26.02
N GLN A 298 48.08 -55.17 -25.31
CA GLN A 298 49.33 -55.76 -25.83
C GLN A 298 49.79 -57.18 -25.40
N GLU A 299 49.03 -58.01 -24.65
CA GLU A 299 49.58 -59.32 -24.21
C GLU A 299 48.54 -60.46 -24.12
N GLN A 300 48.40 -61.26 -25.19
CA GLN A 300 48.50 -62.74 -25.17
C GLN A 300 48.15 -63.41 -26.54
N THR A 301 49.17 -63.61 -27.37
CA THR A 301 49.18 -64.53 -28.52
C THR A 301 49.63 -65.95 -28.07
N ARG A 302 49.14 -67.06 -28.66
CA ARG A 302 49.93 -68.31 -28.98
C ARG A 302 49.15 -69.45 -29.68
N ASN A 303 48.12 -70.04 -29.05
CA ASN A 303 47.23 -71.10 -29.57
C ASN A 303 47.84 -72.53 -29.71
N GLN A 304 47.05 -73.47 -30.29
CA GLN A 304 47.42 -74.69 -31.06
C GLN A 304 47.66 -76.11 -30.44
N ASN A 305 47.09 -77.13 -31.13
CA ASN A 305 47.61 -78.48 -31.48
C ASN A 305 47.17 -79.83 -30.81
N SER A 306 47.28 -80.88 -31.67
CA SER A 306 47.00 -82.34 -31.61
C SER A 306 45.54 -82.85 -31.51
N VAL A 307 44.97 -83.68 -32.41
CA VAL A 307 45.45 -84.88 -33.18
C VAL A 307 45.45 -86.14 -32.29
N HIS A 308 44.59 -87.18 -32.43
CA HIS A 308 43.96 -87.93 -33.56
C HIS A 308 44.90 -88.91 -34.29
N ALA A 309 44.77 -90.25 -34.12
CA ALA A 309 45.77 -91.18 -34.67
C ALA A 309 45.35 -92.62 -35.12
N HIS A 310 44.46 -93.35 -34.43
CA HIS A 310 44.47 -94.84 -34.52
C HIS A 310 43.11 -95.55 -34.67
N GLN A 311 42.88 -96.15 -35.85
CA GLN A 311 42.00 -97.28 -36.19
C GLN A 311 42.62 -97.98 -37.43
N VAL A 312 42.50 -99.33 -37.59
CA VAL A 312 42.50 -100.11 -38.88
C VAL A 312 42.77 -101.64 -38.72
N SER A 313 43.66 -102.07 -37.82
CA SER A 313 44.54 -103.24 -38.10
C SER A 313 44.04 -104.70 -37.96
N HIS A 314 42.79 -105.02 -37.57
CA HIS A 314 42.50 -106.34 -36.94
C HIS A 314 41.84 -107.45 -37.82
N LEU A 315 41.52 -107.22 -39.09
CA LEU A 315 40.51 -108.04 -39.81
C LEU A 315 40.92 -109.46 -40.29
N GLU A 316 42.17 -109.90 -40.14
CA GLU A 316 42.69 -111.09 -40.85
C GLU A 316 42.68 -112.41 -40.03
N SER A 317 42.14 -112.41 -38.81
CA SER A 317 42.18 -113.54 -37.86
C SER A 317 41.25 -114.73 -38.20
N THR A 318 40.60 -114.74 -39.36
CA THR A 318 39.22 -115.25 -39.48
C THR A 318 39.06 -116.66 -40.07
N VAL A 319 40.08 -117.19 -40.75
CA VAL A 319 39.89 -118.33 -41.69
C VAL A 319 40.24 -119.70 -41.11
N SER A 320 41.19 -119.79 -40.18
CA SER A 320 41.56 -121.08 -39.55
C SER A 320 40.47 -121.68 -38.64
N GLN A 321 39.43 -120.91 -38.35
CA GLN A 321 38.22 -121.28 -37.62
C GLN A 321 37.56 -122.58 -38.15
N LEU A 322 37.41 -122.66 -39.47
CA LEU A 322 36.40 -123.48 -40.16
C LEU A 322 36.60 -125.00 -40.07
N CYS A 323 37.78 -125.48 -39.65
CA CYS A 323 38.07 -126.91 -39.56
C CYS A 323 37.76 -127.52 -38.18
N SER A 324 37.62 -126.71 -37.12
CA SER A 324 37.10 -127.18 -35.82
C SER A 324 35.60 -127.43 -35.89
N GLU A 325 34.90 -126.54 -36.58
CA GLU A 325 33.45 -126.49 -36.72
C GLU A 325 32.82 -127.81 -37.18
N LEU A 326 33.46 -128.59 -38.06
CA LEU A 326 32.85 -129.83 -38.56
C LEU A 326 32.84 -130.98 -37.54
N GLN A 327 33.72 -130.95 -36.53
CA GLN A 327 33.73 -131.95 -35.45
C GLN A 327 33.00 -131.44 -34.19
N ASP A 328 32.95 -130.12 -34.00
CA ASP A 328 32.13 -129.50 -32.96
C ASP A 328 30.64 -129.49 -33.33
N THR A 329 30.27 -129.31 -34.60
CA THR A 329 28.86 -129.35 -35.06
C THR A 329 28.16 -130.68 -34.74
N LYS A 330 28.88 -131.80 -34.63
CA LYS A 330 28.24 -133.06 -34.20
C LYS A 330 27.87 -133.05 -32.70
N ARG A 331 28.78 -132.62 -31.82
CA ARG A 331 28.46 -132.47 -30.38
C ARG A 331 27.40 -131.40 -30.16
N MET A 332 27.59 -130.25 -30.81
CA MET A 332 26.61 -129.17 -30.85
C MET A 332 25.22 -129.67 -31.26
N ASN A 333 25.08 -130.60 -32.22
CA ASN A 333 23.77 -131.12 -32.60
C ASN A 333 23.12 -132.02 -31.52
N GLU A 334 23.90 -132.69 -30.67
CA GLU A 334 23.36 -133.45 -29.53
C GLU A 334 23.02 -132.48 -28.36
N ASP A 335 23.94 -131.57 -28.01
CA ASP A 335 23.72 -130.50 -27.02
C ASP A 335 22.48 -129.64 -27.38
N LYS A 336 22.28 -129.35 -28.66
CA LYS A 336 21.21 -128.50 -29.19
C LYS A 336 19.86 -129.18 -29.26
N VAL A 337 19.77 -130.51 -29.16
CA VAL A 337 18.49 -131.18 -28.91
C VAL A 337 18.08 -130.99 -27.46
N GLU A 338 18.99 -131.21 -26.51
CA GLU A 338 18.72 -130.99 -25.08
C GLU A 338 18.42 -129.50 -24.77
N ASP A 339 19.09 -128.58 -25.46
CA ASP A 339 18.83 -127.14 -25.35
C ASP A 339 17.51 -126.73 -26.03
N LEU A 340 17.12 -127.35 -27.15
CA LEU A 340 15.79 -127.14 -27.76
C LEU A 340 14.66 -127.67 -26.87
N GLU A 341 14.84 -128.77 -26.15
CA GLU A 341 13.86 -129.27 -25.17
C GLU A 341 13.71 -128.32 -23.96
N LYS A 342 14.81 -127.71 -23.50
CA LYS A 342 14.80 -126.65 -22.47
C LYS A 342 14.14 -125.36 -22.98
N GLN A 343 14.47 -124.92 -24.19
CA GLN A 343 13.85 -123.76 -24.84
C GLN A 343 12.34 -123.97 -25.08
N LEU A 344 11.91 -125.20 -25.41
CA LEU A 344 10.49 -125.55 -25.52
C LEU A 344 9.77 -125.36 -24.17
N HIS A 345 10.38 -125.81 -23.07
CA HIS A 345 9.83 -125.62 -21.74
C HIS A 345 9.83 -124.15 -21.30
N LEU A 346 10.88 -123.37 -21.62
CA LEU A 346 10.91 -121.92 -21.38
C LEU A 346 9.78 -121.23 -22.15
N ALA A 347 9.62 -121.51 -23.44
CA ALA A 347 8.60 -120.91 -24.29
C ALA A 347 7.18 -121.22 -23.80
N TYR A 348 6.92 -122.41 -23.23
CA TYR A 348 5.62 -122.69 -22.60
C TYR A 348 5.39 -121.90 -21.30
N SER A 349 6.44 -121.59 -20.54
CA SER A 349 6.36 -120.67 -19.39
C SER A 349 6.13 -119.22 -19.85
N GLU A 350 6.91 -118.73 -20.82
CA GLU A 350 6.78 -117.38 -21.38
C GLU A 350 5.40 -117.15 -22.02
N ILE A 351 4.83 -118.14 -22.71
CA ILE A 351 3.46 -118.08 -23.23
C ILE A 351 2.44 -118.02 -22.08
N ALA A 352 2.63 -118.76 -20.99
CA ALA A 352 1.73 -118.69 -19.83
C ALA A 352 1.80 -117.33 -19.12
N GLU A 353 3.00 -116.78 -18.94
CA GLU A 353 3.22 -115.46 -18.34
C GLU A 353 2.64 -114.35 -19.23
N ALA A 354 2.94 -114.35 -20.53
CA ALA A 354 2.34 -113.42 -21.50
C ALA A 354 0.81 -113.52 -21.57
N GLN A 355 0.24 -114.72 -21.36
CA GLN A 355 -1.22 -114.89 -21.27
C GLN A 355 -1.79 -114.23 -20.00
N THR A 356 -1.05 -114.22 -18.89
CA THR A 356 -1.44 -113.47 -17.67
C THR A 356 -1.25 -111.96 -17.82
N GLU A 357 -0.18 -111.49 -18.45
CA GLU A 357 0.04 -110.07 -18.75
C GLU A 357 -1.01 -109.52 -19.72
N GLN A 358 -1.43 -110.31 -20.73
CA GLN A 358 -2.53 -109.93 -21.62
C GLN A 358 -3.85 -109.74 -20.88
N ASN A 359 -4.15 -110.61 -19.90
CA ASN A 359 -5.34 -110.48 -19.06
C ASN A 359 -5.25 -109.28 -18.10
N GLN A 360 -4.07 -109.05 -17.51
CA GLN A 360 -3.75 -107.90 -16.66
C GLN A 360 -3.99 -106.58 -17.41
N HIS A 361 -3.40 -106.43 -18.61
CA HIS A 361 -3.60 -105.26 -19.47
C HIS A 361 -5.03 -105.14 -20.00
N GLY A 362 -5.76 -106.25 -20.18
CA GLY A 362 -7.20 -106.23 -20.46
C GLY A 362 -7.99 -105.56 -19.32
N GLN A 363 -7.74 -106.00 -18.08
CA GLN A 363 -8.37 -105.45 -16.88
C GLN A 363 -8.02 -103.96 -16.66
N GLU A 364 -6.77 -103.58 -16.92
CA GLU A 364 -6.29 -102.19 -16.87
C GLU A 364 -6.93 -101.32 -17.96
N SER A 365 -7.10 -101.85 -19.17
CA SER A 365 -7.78 -101.20 -20.29
C SER A 365 -9.27 -100.95 -19.99
N GLU A 366 -9.98 -101.91 -19.40
CA GLU A 366 -11.38 -101.73 -18.97
C GLU A 366 -11.51 -100.68 -17.86
N ASN A 367 -10.58 -100.66 -16.90
CA ASN A 367 -10.52 -99.63 -15.85
C ASN A 367 -10.25 -98.24 -16.44
N LEU A 368 -9.26 -98.12 -17.33
CA LEU A 368 -8.94 -96.85 -18.00
C LEU A 368 -10.11 -96.37 -18.88
N ASN A 369 -10.78 -97.26 -19.61
CA ASN A 369 -11.97 -96.95 -20.40
C ASN A 369 -13.14 -96.48 -19.50
N SER A 370 -13.31 -97.08 -18.31
CA SER A 370 -14.29 -96.65 -17.31
C SER A 370 -13.98 -95.25 -16.77
N GLN A 371 -12.70 -94.95 -16.50
CA GLN A 371 -12.26 -93.60 -16.12
C GLN A 371 -12.47 -92.58 -17.25
N ILE A 372 -12.23 -92.96 -18.51
CA ILE A 372 -12.53 -92.11 -19.68
C ILE A 372 -14.04 -91.82 -19.78
N HIS A 373 -14.91 -92.81 -19.58
CA HIS A 373 -16.36 -92.61 -19.55
C HIS A 373 -16.81 -91.69 -18.39
N GLN A 374 -16.20 -91.82 -17.21
CA GLN A 374 -16.45 -90.94 -16.07
C GLN A 374 -16.00 -89.50 -16.35
N LEU A 375 -14.81 -89.31 -16.93
CA LEU A 375 -14.28 -88.01 -17.32
C LEU A 375 -15.11 -87.34 -18.43
N LEU A 376 -15.58 -88.10 -19.42
CA LEU A 376 -16.51 -87.60 -20.45
C LEU A 376 -17.85 -87.15 -19.84
N THR A 377 -18.33 -87.86 -18.82
CA THR A 377 -19.58 -87.53 -18.11
C THR A 377 -19.43 -86.23 -17.30
N GLU A 378 -18.34 -86.07 -16.54
CA GLU A 378 -18.05 -84.82 -15.82
C GLU A 378 -17.73 -83.66 -16.79
N LEU A 379 -17.07 -83.92 -17.93
CA LEU A 379 -16.87 -82.90 -18.99
C LEU A 379 -18.22 -82.38 -19.51
N HIS A 380 -19.15 -83.27 -19.85
CA HIS A 380 -20.47 -82.89 -20.36
C HIS A 380 -21.27 -82.10 -19.31
N LYS A 381 -21.20 -82.51 -18.03
CA LYS A 381 -21.77 -81.78 -16.90
C LYS A 381 -21.14 -80.38 -16.73
N LYS A 382 -19.81 -80.24 -16.90
CA LYS A 382 -19.13 -78.94 -16.86
C LYS A 382 -19.45 -78.05 -18.06
N GLU A 383 -19.70 -78.61 -19.24
CA GLU A 383 -20.22 -77.86 -20.39
C GLU A 383 -21.63 -77.31 -20.10
N ILE A 384 -22.50 -78.10 -19.46
CA ILE A 384 -23.84 -77.66 -19.02
C ILE A 384 -23.73 -76.55 -17.96
N GLU A 385 -22.93 -76.74 -16.91
CA GLU A 385 -22.67 -75.70 -15.89
C GLU A 385 -22.15 -74.40 -16.54
N LEU A 386 -21.18 -74.49 -17.46
CA LEU A 386 -20.64 -73.36 -18.21
C LEU A 386 -21.69 -72.68 -19.11
N SER A 387 -22.63 -73.44 -19.69
CA SER A 387 -23.72 -72.87 -20.49
C SER A 387 -24.71 -72.06 -19.64
N LEU A 388 -25.00 -72.53 -18.42
CA LEU A 388 -25.84 -71.84 -17.45
C LEU A 388 -25.15 -70.58 -16.92
N GLU A 389 -23.85 -70.66 -16.62
CA GLU A 389 -23.03 -69.52 -16.20
C GLU A 389 -22.96 -68.43 -17.28
N LYS A 390 -22.84 -68.81 -18.56
CA LYS A 390 -22.90 -67.88 -19.71
C LYS A 390 -24.26 -67.17 -19.82
N GLU A 391 -25.36 -67.90 -19.71
CA GLU A 391 -26.73 -67.33 -19.75
C GLU A 391 -27.04 -66.47 -18.52
N GLN A 392 -26.55 -66.83 -17.33
CA GLN A 392 -26.66 -66.02 -16.12
C GLN A 392 -25.88 -64.70 -16.24
N ASN A 393 -24.64 -64.76 -16.75
CA ASN A 393 -23.84 -63.55 -17.01
C ASN A 393 -24.49 -62.66 -18.07
N LYS A 394 -25.05 -63.23 -19.14
CA LYS A 394 -25.81 -62.48 -20.16
C LYS A 394 -26.98 -61.72 -19.52
N ARG A 395 -27.80 -62.36 -18.67
CA ARG A 395 -28.90 -61.70 -17.96
C ARG A 395 -28.44 -60.60 -17.01
N PHE A 396 -27.22 -60.69 -16.47
CA PHE A 396 -26.60 -59.62 -15.68
C PHE A 396 -26.18 -58.43 -16.56
N TRP A 397 -25.62 -58.68 -17.75
CA TRP A 397 -25.34 -57.64 -18.76
C TRP A 397 -26.59 -56.96 -19.30
N ASP A 398 -27.64 -57.72 -19.62
CA ASP A 398 -28.94 -57.20 -20.06
C ASP A 398 -29.51 -56.25 -18.98
N ARG A 399 -29.58 -56.72 -17.72
CA ARG A 399 -30.03 -55.91 -16.58
C ARG A 399 -29.17 -54.67 -16.32
N ASN A 400 -27.85 -54.77 -16.47
CA ASN A 400 -26.95 -53.63 -16.31
C ASN A 400 -27.12 -52.60 -17.45
N THR A 401 -27.52 -53.04 -18.63
CA THR A 401 -27.87 -52.16 -19.76
C THR A 401 -29.17 -51.41 -19.46
N ASP A 402 -30.22 -52.10 -18.97
CA ASP A 402 -31.48 -51.47 -18.54
C ASP A 402 -31.27 -50.49 -17.37
N ASN A 403 -30.44 -50.87 -16.39
CA ASN A 403 -30.03 -49.99 -15.29
C ASN A 403 -29.29 -48.75 -15.83
N GLY A 404 -28.39 -48.92 -16.82
CA GLY A 404 -27.68 -47.83 -17.49
C GLY A 404 -28.62 -46.86 -18.19
N ILE A 405 -29.56 -47.37 -18.99
CA ILE A 405 -30.61 -46.58 -19.66
C ILE A 405 -31.44 -45.79 -18.63
N THR A 406 -31.76 -46.40 -17.49
CA THR A 406 -32.50 -45.78 -16.38
C THR A 406 -31.67 -44.67 -15.71
N ILE A 407 -30.39 -44.92 -15.43
CA ILE A 407 -29.48 -43.92 -14.85
C ILE A 407 -29.29 -42.73 -15.80
N ASP A 408 -29.11 -42.97 -17.10
CA ASP A 408 -28.96 -41.90 -18.09
C ASP A 408 -30.28 -41.16 -18.37
N HIS A 409 -31.45 -41.78 -18.12
CA HIS A 409 -32.73 -41.06 -18.10
C HIS A 409 -32.81 -40.12 -16.90
N LEU A 410 -32.51 -40.60 -15.69
CA LEU A 410 -32.53 -39.80 -14.47
C LEU A 410 -31.50 -38.65 -14.51
N ARG A 411 -30.33 -38.86 -15.12
CA ARG A 411 -29.36 -37.79 -15.41
C ARG A 411 -29.96 -36.70 -16.30
N ARG A 412 -30.56 -37.06 -17.43
CA ARG A 412 -31.22 -36.11 -18.34
C ARG A 412 -32.39 -35.35 -17.67
N GLU A 413 -33.11 -35.98 -16.74
CA GLU A 413 -34.13 -35.28 -15.95
C GLU A 413 -33.52 -34.30 -14.94
N LEU A 414 -32.44 -34.70 -14.25
CA LEU A 414 -31.70 -33.84 -13.33
C LEU A 414 -31.08 -32.63 -14.06
N ASP A 415 -30.48 -32.84 -15.23
CA ASP A 415 -29.94 -31.77 -16.08
C ASP A 415 -31.04 -30.80 -16.53
N ASN A 416 -32.19 -31.31 -16.98
CA ASN A 416 -33.36 -30.50 -17.33
C ASN A 416 -33.89 -29.69 -16.13
N LYS A 417 -33.92 -30.29 -14.93
CA LYS A 417 -34.30 -29.59 -13.69
C LYS A 417 -33.26 -28.54 -13.27
N ASN A 418 -31.98 -28.79 -13.48
CA ASN A 418 -30.92 -27.83 -13.22
C ASN A 418 -30.99 -26.63 -14.18
N MET A 419 -31.29 -26.86 -15.46
CA MET A 419 -31.54 -25.80 -16.44
C MET A 419 -32.79 -24.98 -16.10
N GLN A 420 -33.88 -25.63 -15.66
CA GLN A 420 -35.09 -24.94 -15.17
C GLN A 420 -34.77 -24.07 -13.93
N LEU A 421 -33.97 -24.58 -13.00
CA LEU A 421 -33.53 -23.84 -11.81
C LEU A 421 -32.67 -22.62 -12.21
N GLN A 422 -31.71 -22.79 -13.13
CA GLN A 422 -30.86 -21.69 -13.60
C GLN A 422 -31.67 -20.59 -14.33
N LEU A 423 -32.70 -20.97 -15.11
CA LEU A 423 -33.63 -20.00 -15.71
C LEU A 423 -34.40 -19.22 -14.63
N MET A 424 -34.96 -19.91 -13.63
CA MET A 424 -35.65 -19.25 -12.51
C MET A 424 -34.71 -18.35 -11.70
N GLU A 425 -33.47 -18.78 -11.46
CA GLU A 425 -32.45 -17.99 -10.76
C GLU A 425 -32.10 -16.70 -11.53
N ASN A 426 -32.01 -16.78 -12.87
CA ASN A 426 -31.82 -15.61 -13.74
C ASN A 426 -33.01 -14.66 -13.70
N THR A 427 -34.26 -15.16 -13.79
CA THR A 427 -35.45 -14.31 -13.60
C THR A 427 -35.49 -13.66 -12.22
N VAL A 428 -35.09 -14.36 -11.16
CA VAL A 428 -34.98 -13.77 -9.81
C VAL A 428 -33.88 -12.71 -9.72
N LYS A 429 -32.75 -12.87 -10.43
CA LYS A 429 -31.71 -11.83 -10.55
C LYS A 429 -32.24 -10.60 -11.30
N GLU A 430 -32.95 -10.77 -12.40
CA GLU A 430 -33.59 -9.69 -13.17
C GLU A 430 -34.67 -8.94 -12.38
N MET A 431 -35.53 -9.67 -11.66
CA MET A 431 -36.53 -9.06 -10.76
C MET A 431 -35.86 -8.28 -9.62
N ARG A 432 -34.73 -8.78 -9.10
CA ARG A 432 -33.95 -8.09 -8.06
C ARG A 432 -33.29 -6.82 -8.59
N THR A 433 -32.74 -6.82 -9.80
CA THR A 433 -32.14 -5.62 -10.40
C THR A 433 -33.19 -4.59 -10.82
N GLU A 434 -34.36 -4.99 -11.33
CA GLU A 434 -35.45 -4.02 -11.58
C GLU A 434 -36.01 -3.45 -10.27
N CYS A 435 -36.18 -4.25 -9.22
CA CYS A 435 -36.59 -3.75 -7.90
C CYS A 435 -35.57 -2.76 -7.33
N HIS A 436 -34.27 -3.02 -7.51
CA HIS A 436 -33.22 -2.07 -7.14
C HIS A 436 -33.34 -0.77 -7.95
N ARG A 437 -33.45 -0.87 -9.27
CA ARG A 437 -33.63 0.26 -10.19
C ARG A 437 -34.92 1.05 -9.91
N GLN A 438 -35.97 0.41 -9.41
CA GLN A 438 -37.21 1.08 -8.99
C GLN A 438 -36.98 1.88 -7.71
N MET A 439 -36.25 1.31 -6.74
CA MET A 439 -35.85 2.02 -5.51
C MET A 439 -34.92 3.20 -5.82
N GLU A 440 -33.97 3.06 -6.75
CA GLU A 440 -33.10 4.17 -7.20
C GLU A 440 -33.92 5.33 -7.79
N ARG A 441 -34.87 5.05 -8.69
CA ARG A 441 -35.80 6.07 -9.24
C ARG A 441 -36.58 6.78 -8.12
N GLN A 442 -37.10 6.02 -7.15
CA GLN A 442 -37.83 6.60 -6.01
C GLN A 442 -36.92 7.48 -5.14
N MET A 443 -35.69 7.04 -4.86
CA MET A 443 -34.70 7.82 -4.12
C MET A 443 -34.29 9.09 -4.87
N ALA A 444 -34.18 9.06 -6.21
CA ALA A 444 -33.95 10.24 -7.02
C ALA A 444 -35.13 11.25 -6.94
N ALA A 445 -36.37 10.78 -7.07
CA ALA A 445 -37.56 11.62 -6.92
C ALA A 445 -37.71 12.20 -5.50
N ILE A 446 -37.38 11.43 -4.46
CA ILE A 446 -37.34 11.90 -3.07
C ILE A 446 -36.22 12.95 -2.88
N LYS A 447 -35.04 12.75 -3.49
CA LYS A 447 -33.95 13.73 -3.46
C LYS A 447 -34.34 15.05 -4.13
N GLU A 448 -35.00 14.99 -5.29
CA GLU A 448 -35.53 16.18 -5.98
C GLU A 448 -36.62 16.89 -5.16
N LYS A 449 -37.56 16.14 -4.57
CA LYS A 449 -38.56 16.69 -3.64
C LYS A 449 -37.91 17.38 -2.44
N ASN A 450 -36.86 16.79 -1.88
CA ASN A 450 -36.10 17.41 -0.77
C ASN A 450 -35.30 18.66 -1.22
N GLU A 451 -34.93 18.74 -2.50
CA GLU A 451 -34.34 19.95 -3.11
C GLU A 451 -35.40 21.03 -3.36
N SER A 452 -36.61 20.67 -3.79
CA SER A 452 -37.71 21.64 -3.91
C SER A 452 -38.16 22.18 -2.54
N ILE A 453 -38.22 21.33 -1.50
CA ILE A 453 -38.52 21.76 -0.13
C ILE A 453 -37.44 22.71 0.42
N ARG A 454 -36.15 22.45 0.17
CA ARG A 454 -35.06 23.38 0.57
C ARG A 454 -35.12 24.70 -0.20
N ARG A 455 -35.44 24.67 -1.51
CA ARG A 455 -35.69 25.91 -2.29
C ARG A 455 -36.89 26.69 -1.76
N ILE A 456 -38.01 26.05 -1.46
CA ILE A 456 -39.20 26.68 -0.86
C ILE A 456 -38.85 27.27 0.51
N SER A 457 -38.07 26.57 1.35
CA SER A 457 -37.64 27.07 2.66
C SER A 457 -36.76 28.32 2.52
N SER A 458 -35.81 28.31 1.57
CA SER A 458 -34.96 29.47 1.27
C SER A 458 -35.78 30.67 0.77
N LEU A 459 -36.73 30.44 -0.14
CA LEU A 459 -37.64 31.47 -0.65
C LEU A 459 -38.58 32.01 0.46
N THR A 460 -38.98 31.16 1.41
CA THR A 460 -39.79 31.58 2.57
C THR A 460 -38.98 32.50 3.49
N VAL A 461 -37.71 32.19 3.76
CA VAL A 461 -36.83 33.07 4.55
C VAL A 461 -36.54 34.38 3.82
N GLN A 462 -36.38 34.37 2.49
CA GLN A 462 -36.24 35.60 1.69
C GLN A 462 -37.54 36.43 1.66
N LEU A 463 -38.70 35.78 1.60
CA LEU A 463 -39.99 36.45 1.68
C LEU A 463 -40.19 37.11 3.06
N GLU A 464 -39.81 36.44 4.14
CA GLU A 464 -39.95 37.01 5.48
C GLU A 464 -38.94 38.14 5.74
N SER A 465 -37.69 38.03 5.26
CA SER A 465 -36.72 39.12 5.38
C SER A 465 -37.10 40.35 4.54
N THR A 466 -37.68 40.16 3.36
CA THR A 466 -38.23 41.27 2.54
C THR A 466 -39.53 41.84 3.10
N ARG A 467 -40.33 41.03 3.82
CA ARG A 467 -41.46 41.50 4.62
C ARG A 467 -41.00 42.34 5.82
N GLU A 468 -39.94 41.92 6.50
CA GLU A 468 -39.35 42.63 7.64
C GLU A 468 -38.74 43.98 7.21
N THR A 469 -37.97 44.02 6.12
CA THR A 469 -37.46 45.30 5.60
C THR A 469 -38.57 46.21 5.08
N LEU A 470 -39.63 45.66 4.47
CA LEU A 470 -40.81 46.45 4.11
C LEU A 470 -41.54 47.03 5.33
N CYS A 471 -41.57 46.32 6.47
CA CYS A 471 -42.12 46.86 7.71
C CYS A 471 -41.26 48.02 8.24
N LYS A 472 -39.93 47.86 8.27
CA LYS A 472 -39.00 48.93 8.68
C LYS A 472 -39.09 50.16 7.78
N VAL A 473 -39.10 49.97 6.46
CA VAL A 473 -39.31 51.07 5.49
C VAL A 473 -40.67 51.75 5.65
N LYS A 474 -41.71 51.02 6.06
CA LYS A 474 -43.02 51.60 6.39
C LYS A 474 -42.97 52.42 7.69
N GLU A 475 -42.27 51.93 8.71
CA GLU A 475 -42.05 52.63 9.98
C GLU A 475 -41.23 53.92 9.76
N ASP A 476 -40.12 53.83 9.03
CA ASP A 476 -39.30 54.96 8.58
C ASP A 476 -40.14 55.98 7.77
N LEU A 477 -40.99 55.51 6.85
CA LEU A 477 -41.89 56.39 6.09
C LEU A 477 -42.91 57.10 6.98
N THR A 478 -43.45 56.43 8.01
CA THR A 478 -44.34 57.10 8.98
C THR A 478 -43.59 58.10 9.87
N ALA A 479 -42.33 57.82 10.23
CA ALA A 479 -41.49 58.79 10.93
C ALA A 479 -41.19 60.01 10.03
N LYS A 480 -40.87 59.80 8.75
CA LYS A 480 -40.63 60.89 7.79
C LYS A 480 -41.89 61.68 7.45
N GLN A 481 -43.06 61.06 7.48
CA GLN A 481 -44.34 61.78 7.38
C GLN A 481 -44.53 62.75 8.56
N ILE A 482 -44.23 62.30 9.79
CA ILE A 482 -44.27 63.15 11.00
C ILE A 482 -43.22 64.27 10.91
N ASP A 483 -41.99 63.98 10.46
CA ASP A 483 -40.96 65.01 10.21
C ASP A 483 -41.48 66.07 9.22
N VAL A 484 -42.11 65.66 8.11
CA VAL A 484 -42.69 66.57 7.11
C VAL A 484 -43.83 67.41 7.69
N GLU A 485 -44.76 66.81 8.43
CA GLU A 485 -45.86 67.56 9.08
C GLU A 485 -45.35 68.58 10.11
N THR A 486 -44.27 68.26 10.85
CA THR A 486 -43.62 69.24 11.73
C THR A 486 -42.87 70.31 10.93
N ALA A 487 -42.22 69.96 9.83
CA ALA A 487 -41.55 70.90 8.94
C ALA A 487 -42.54 71.88 8.31
N GLU A 488 -43.65 71.41 7.74
CA GLU A 488 -44.74 72.24 7.19
C GLU A 488 -45.31 73.21 8.24
N LYS A 489 -45.43 72.77 9.49
CA LYS A 489 -45.84 73.60 10.62
C LYS A 489 -44.79 74.67 10.96
N THR A 490 -43.49 74.36 10.91
CA THR A 490 -42.43 75.38 11.08
C THR A 490 -42.35 76.34 9.91
N VAL A 491 -42.51 75.87 8.67
CA VAL A 491 -42.58 76.72 7.46
C VAL A 491 -43.77 77.66 7.55
N SER A 492 -44.94 77.19 7.98
CA SER A 492 -46.13 78.03 8.19
C SER A 492 -45.87 79.16 9.21
N ASN A 493 -45.20 78.85 10.33
CA ASN A 493 -44.80 79.85 11.33
C ASN A 493 -43.77 80.85 10.78
N LEU A 494 -42.78 80.37 10.01
CA LEU A 494 -41.76 81.21 9.37
C LEU A 494 -42.35 82.10 8.28
N THR A 495 -43.33 81.62 7.50
CA THR A 495 -44.06 82.41 6.51
C THR A 495 -44.87 83.53 7.18
N ALA A 496 -45.52 83.25 8.32
CA ALA A 496 -46.21 84.29 9.10
C ALA A 496 -45.22 85.36 9.62
N CYS A 497 -44.07 84.94 10.15
CA CYS A 497 -43.00 85.85 10.58
C CYS A 497 -42.41 86.67 9.41
N LEU A 498 -42.22 86.06 8.24
CA LEU A 498 -41.76 86.76 7.03
C LEU A 498 -42.75 87.85 6.61
N GLN A 499 -44.05 87.56 6.56
CA GLN A 499 -45.07 88.57 6.26
C GLN A 499 -45.12 89.69 7.31
N GLU A 500 -44.76 89.43 8.57
CA GLU A 500 -44.62 90.47 9.58
C GLU A 500 -43.39 91.36 9.30
N LYS A 501 -42.23 90.78 8.98
CA LYS A 501 -41.02 91.53 8.60
C LYS A 501 -41.22 92.33 7.31
N GLU A 502 -41.91 91.76 6.33
CA GLU A 502 -42.24 92.41 5.06
C GLU A 502 -43.13 93.65 5.28
N ARG A 503 -44.12 93.57 6.17
CA ARG A 503 -44.89 94.75 6.61
C ARG A 503 -44.02 95.82 7.29
N THR A 504 -42.99 95.44 8.06
CA THR A 504 -42.05 96.43 8.64
C THR A 504 -41.11 97.05 7.58
N LEU A 505 -40.69 96.28 6.57
CA LEU A 505 -39.89 96.79 5.45
C LEU A 505 -40.68 97.77 4.57
N GLU A 506 -41.96 97.50 4.34
CA GLU A 506 -42.89 98.40 3.62
C GLU A 506 -43.07 99.76 4.34
N VAL A 507 -42.85 99.82 5.66
CA VAL A 507 -42.80 101.07 6.43
C VAL A 507 -41.45 101.77 6.26
N THR A 508 -40.32 101.07 6.42
CA THR A 508 -38.99 101.70 6.28
C THR A 508 -38.70 102.18 4.86
N ASN A 509 -39.21 101.48 3.83
CA ASN A 509 -39.05 101.86 2.43
C ASN A 509 -39.78 103.20 2.09
N LYS A 510 -40.84 103.54 2.83
CA LYS A 510 -41.50 104.85 2.72
C LYS A 510 -40.64 105.98 3.30
N GLU A 511 -39.92 105.71 4.38
CA GLU A 511 -38.95 106.66 4.95
C GLU A 511 -37.72 106.86 4.04
N ILE A 512 -37.22 105.80 3.40
CA ILE A 512 -36.10 105.88 2.44
C ILE A 512 -36.44 106.75 1.22
N LYS A 513 -37.68 106.70 0.71
CA LYS A 513 -38.13 107.54 -0.41
C LYS A 513 -38.19 109.03 -0.05
N LYS A 514 -38.48 109.36 1.21
CA LYS A 514 -38.46 110.72 1.76
C LYS A 514 -37.03 111.27 1.88
N LEU A 515 -36.06 110.44 2.27
CA LEU A 515 -34.64 110.82 2.32
C LEU A 515 -34.02 111.04 0.93
N HIS A 516 -34.36 110.21 -0.07
CA HIS A 516 -33.89 110.40 -1.44
C HIS A 516 -34.26 111.77 -2.03
N LEU A 517 -35.44 112.30 -1.68
CA LEU A 517 -35.90 113.61 -2.14
C LEU A 517 -35.03 114.76 -1.56
N GLN A 518 -34.45 114.59 -0.37
CA GLN A 518 -33.51 115.57 0.18
C GLN A 518 -32.13 115.52 -0.49
N LEU A 519 -31.68 114.33 -0.90
CA LEU A 519 -30.37 114.14 -1.55
C LEU A 519 -30.33 114.82 -2.93
N GLY A 520 -31.41 114.74 -3.71
CA GLY A 520 -31.51 115.36 -5.03
C GLY A 520 -31.28 116.88 -5.01
N ASN A 521 -31.83 117.57 -4.01
CA ASN A 521 -31.67 119.02 -3.87
C ASN A 521 -30.21 119.45 -3.64
N ARG A 522 -29.41 118.60 -2.97
CA ARG A 522 -28.00 118.87 -2.68
C ARG A 522 -27.06 118.61 -3.85
N MET A 523 -27.51 117.83 -4.84
CA MET A 523 -26.68 117.47 -6.00
C MET A 523 -26.56 118.63 -7.00
N GLN A 524 -27.52 119.57 -6.98
CA GLN A 524 -27.52 120.76 -7.84
C GLN A 524 -26.45 121.80 -7.43
N GLU A 525 -26.13 121.91 -6.13
CA GLU A 525 -25.13 122.85 -5.59
C GLU A 525 -23.68 122.48 -5.98
N LEU A 526 -23.43 121.22 -6.33
CA LEU A 526 -22.10 120.72 -6.71
C LEU A 526 -21.72 121.00 -8.17
N GLN A 527 -22.66 121.45 -9.00
CA GLN A 527 -22.41 121.65 -10.44
C GLN A 527 -21.63 122.93 -10.75
N ASP A 528 -21.70 123.95 -9.88
CA ASP A 528 -21.08 125.26 -10.11
C ASP A 528 -19.59 125.30 -9.74
N LEU A 529 -19.13 124.40 -8.88
CA LEU A 529 -17.72 124.29 -8.44
C LEU A 529 -16.79 123.65 -9.48
N LYS A 530 -17.30 123.22 -10.64
CA LYS A 530 -16.53 122.48 -11.65
C LYS A 530 -15.66 123.36 -12.58
N ASN A 531 -15.77 124.67 -12.49
CA ASN A 531 -15.17 125.60 -13.46
C ASN A 531 -13.74 126.10 -13.12
N GLU A 532 -13.09 125.52 -12.10
CA GLU A 532 -11.84 126.05 -11.50
C GLU A 532 -10.63 125.08 -11.67
N GLU A 533 -10.69 124.11 -12.59
CA GLU A 533 -9.73 122.99 -12.69
C GLU A 533 -8.45 123.31 -13.51
N ASP A 534 -8.48 124.34 -14.37
CA ASP A 534 -7.50 124.63 -15.44
C ASP A 534 -6.15 125.26 -14.98
N HIS A 535 -5.59 124.86 -13.83
CA HIS A 535 -4.34 125.45 -13.30
C HIS A 535 -3.25 124.49 -12.80
N LEU A 536 -3.40 123.16 -12.91
CA LEU A 536 -2.49 122.20 -12.27
C LEU A 536 -1.53 121.40 -13.19
N HIS A 537 -1.32 121.82 -14.43
CA HIS A 537 -0.52 121.04 -15.40
C HIS A 537 1.02 121.09 -15.20
N SER A 538 1.53 121.84 -14.20
CA SER A 538 2.96 122.17 -14.07
C SER A 538 3.85 121.14 -13.34
N VAL A 539 3.28 120.14 -12.64
CA VAL A 539 4.05 119.27 -11.72
C VAL A 539 4.69 118.06 -12.42
N GLN A 540 4.18 117.66 -13.58
CA GLN A 540 4.42 116.31 -14.12
C GLN A 540 5.86 116.06 -14.62
N SER A 541 6.61 117.08 -15.05
CA SER A 541 7.94 116.88 -15.67
C SER A 541 9.08 116.56 -14.68
N THR A 542 8.86 116.64 -13.37
CA THR A 542 9.91 116.35 -12.37
C THR A 542 10.05 114.86 -12.05
N CYS A 543 9.06 114.04 -12.42
CA CYS A 543 9.00 112.64 -12.00
C CYS A 543 9.85 111.69 -12.87
N GLU A 544 10.24 112.09 -14.07
CA GLU A 544 10.90 111.20 -15.04
C GLU A 544 12.41 111.04 -14.79
N THR A 545 13.09 112.08 -14.28
CA THR A 545 14.55 112.11 -14.13
C THR A 545 15.07 111.07 -13.12
N LEU A 546 14.33 110.80 -12.05
CA LEU A 546 14.72 109.83 -11.01
C LEU A 546 14.70 108.38 -11.51
N LYS A 547 13.93 108.07 -12.55
CA LYS A 547 13.71 106.70 -13.04
C LYS A 547 14.96 106.08 -13.67
N LEU A 548 15.89 106.91 -14.16
CA LEU A 548 17.12 106.45 -14.83
C LEU A 548 18.24 106.03 -13.86
N GLN A 549 18.24 106.47 -12.60
CA GLN A 549 19.30 106.11 -11.64
C GLN A 549 19.14 104.71 -11.01
N VAL A 550 17.94 104.13 -11.08
CA VAL A 550 17.64 102.81 -10.49
C VAL A 550 18.22 101.67 -11.34
N LEU A 551 18.00 101.72 -12.67
CA LEU A 551 18.40 100.68 -13.62
C LEU A 551 19.91 100.38 -13.63
N GLU A 552 20.75 101.39 -13.39
CA GLU A 552 22.21 101.23 -13.34
C GLU A 552 22.68 100.42 -12.12
N LYS A 553 21.89 100.39 -11.04
CA LYS A 553 22.21 99.63 -9.82
C LYS A 553 21.85 98.15 -9.95
N GLU A 554 20.72 97.83 -10.57
CA GLU A 554 20.25 96.46 -10.76
C GLU A 554 21.25 95.62 -11.59
N ARG A 555 21.85 96.24 -12.62
CA ARG A 555 22.90 95.65 -13.47
C ARG A 555 24.13 95.14 -12.70
N ILE A 556 24.47 95.72 -11.55
CA ILE A 556 25.63 95.32 -10.75
C ILE A 556 25.32 94.04 -9.93
N VAL A 557 24.06 93.85 -9.53
CA VAL A 557 23.62 92.70 -8.72
C VAL A 557 23.69 91.39 -9.52
N GLU A 558 23.29 91.42 -10.81
CA GLU A 558 23.36 90.25 -11.70
C GLU A 558 24.78 89.66 -11.86
N ILE A 559 25.81 90.49 -11.74
CA ILE A 559 27.21 90.09 -11.91
C ILE A 559 27.68 89.27 -10.70
N PHE A 560 27.32 89.69 -9.48
CA PHE A 560 27.67 88.96 -8.25
C PHE A 560 26.89 87.65 -8.12
N GLN A 561 25.62 87.60 -8.54
CA GLN A 561 24.83 86.35 -8.53
C GLN A 561 25.53 85.23 -9.32
N LYS A 562 26.00 85.52 -10.53
CA LYS A 562 26.73 84.56 -11.38
C LYS A 562 28.05 84.05 -10.79
N GLN A 563 28.65 84.77 -9.84
CA GLN A 563 29.83 84.28 -9.10
C GLN A 563 29.43 83.27 -8.01
N ILE A 564 28.30 83.48 -7.34
CA ILE A 564 27.76 82.59 -6.31
C ILE A 564 27.30 81.26 -6.92
N ASP A 565 26.60 81.31 -8.06
CA ASP A 565 26.10 80.12 -8.77
C ASP A 565 27.24 79.16 -9.16
N ASN A 566 28.35 79.70 -9.68
CA ASN A 566 29.55 78.94 -10.06
C ASN A 566 30.22 78.26 -8.86
N MET A 567 30.32 78.96 -7.71
CA MET A 567 30.92 78.40 -6.50
C MET A 567 30.09 77.22 -5.97
N THR A 568 28.77 77.37 -5.99
CA THR A 568 27.79 76.38 -5.55
C THR A 568 27.87 75.09 -6.39
N GLN A 569 28.10 75.21 -7.70
CA GLN A 569 28.22 74.06 -8.61
C GLN A 569 29.42 73.15 -8.25
N ILE A 570 30.56 73.74 -7.85
CA ILE A 570 31.79 72.99 -7.52
C ILE A 570 31.64 72.23 -6.20
N VAL A 571 31.10 72.88 -5.15
CA VAL A 571 30.81 72.24 -3.86
C VAL A 571 29.83 71.07 -4.05
N GLY A 572 28.77 71.29 -4.83
CA GLY A 572 27.82 70.24 -5.20
C GLY A 572 28.43 69.09 -6.02
N GLN A 573 29.62 69.24 -6.60
CA GLN A 573 30.30 68.17 -7.33
C GLN A 573 31.14 67.29 -6.40
N HIS A 574 31.81 67.85 -5.39
CA HIS A 574 32.52 67.07 -4.36
C HIS A 574 31.58 66.19 -3.54
N ASN A 575 30.43 66.73 -3.10
CA ASN A 575 29.47 66.00 -2.27
C ASN A 575 28.88 64.76 -2.98
N ARG A 576 28.77 64.80 -4.31
CA ARG A 576 28.31 63.64 -5.11
C ARG A 576 29.34 62.51 -5.17
N THR A 577 30.64 62.83 -5.18
CA THR A 577 31.71 61.82 -5.12
C THR A 577 31.80 61.19 -3.72
N ALA A 578 31.68 61.99 -2.66
CA ALA A 578 31.66 61.48 -1.28
C ALA A 578 30.47 60.55 -1.02
N GLY A 579 29.27 60.92 -1.48
CA GLY A 579 28.07 60.09 -1.36
C GLY A 579 28.18 58.73 -2.07
N ALA A 580 28.90 58.66 -3.20
CA ALA A 580 29.13 57.40 -3.91
C ALA A 580 29.97 56.41 -3.08
N MET A 581 31.06 56.88 -2.43
CA MET A 581 31.89 56.03 -1.58
C MET A 581 31.16 55.53 -0.33
N GLU A 582 30.32 56.35 0.30
CA GLU A 582 29.55 55.94 1.47
C GLU A 582 28.45 54.91 1.11
N VAL A 583 27.92 54.97 -0.12
CA VAL A 583 27.02 53.94 -0.67
C VAL A 583 27.77 52.63 -0.96
N GLU A 584 28.96 52.65 -1.56
CA GLU A 584 29.77 51.43 -1.77
C GLU A 584 30.15 50.77 -0.42
N LYS A 585 30.57 51.57 0.56
CA LYS A 585 30.83 51.12 1.94
C LYS A 585 29.59 50.48 2.58
N SER A 586 28.42 51.09 2.41
CA SER A 586 27.14 50.54 2.92
C SER A 586 26.76 49.22 2.22
N GLN A 587 26.98 49.13 0.91
CA GLN A 587 26.75 47.91 0.13
C GLN A 587 27.68 46.77 0.57
N LEU A 588 28.97 47.04 0.77
CA LEU A 588 29.94 46.04 1.27
C LEU A 588 29.63 45.59 2.70
N ILE A 589 29.17 46.49 3.58
CA ILE A 589 28.70 46.12 4.92
C ILE A 589 27.48 45.20 4.83
N LYS A 590 26.52 45.51 3.93
CA LYS A 590 25.37 44.64 3.68
C LYS A 590 25.81 43.26 3.18
N GLU A 591 26.66 43.19 2.16
CA GLU A 591 27.14 41.92 1.61
C GLU A 591 27.86 41.08 2.67
N ILE A 592 28.69 41.69 3.53
CA ILE A 592 29.30 40.99 4.68
C ILE A 592 28.24 40.44 5.65
N SER A 593 27.15 41.18 5.89
CA SER A 593 26.05 40.69 6.74
C SER A 593 25.23 39.57 6.08
N ASP A 594 24.98 39.65 4.77
CA ASP A 594 24.26 38.64 3.99
C ASP A 594 25.08 37.35 3.90
N TRP A 595 26.40 37.43 3.65
CA TRP A 595 27.32 36.28 3.71
C TRP A 595 27.38 35.65 5.10
N LYS A 596 27.39 36.47 6.16
CA LYS A 596 27.37 35.97 7.55
C LYS A 596 26.07 35.23 7.87
N LEU A 597 24.92 35.74 7.40
CA LEU A 597 23.64 35.06 7.52
C LEU A 597 23.67 33.72 6.76
N LYS A 598 24.21 33.71 5.53
CA LYS A 598 24.32 32.51 4.69
C LYS A 598 25.20 31.42 5.31
N VAL A 599 26.26 31.79 6.02
CA VAL A 599 27.11 30.84 6.75
C VAL A 599 26.34 30.18 7.90
N GLU A 600 25.54 30.92 8.65
CA GLU A 600 24.77 30.35 9.76
C GLU A 600 23.58 29.50 9.25
N GLU A 601 22.91 29.91 8.16
CA GLU A 601 21.93 29.05 7.46
C GLU A 601 22.54 27.72 6.98
N LEU A 602 23.72 27.77 6.36
CA LEU A 602 24.42 26.56 5.90
C LEU A 602 24.88 25.67 7.05
N LYS A 603 25.17 26.26 8.22
CA LYS A 603 25.50 25.53 9.45
C LYS A 603 24.28 24.85 10.05
N ILE A 604 23.14 25.54 10.18
CA ILE A 604 21.87 24.92 10.59
C ILE A 604 21.49 23.78 9.61
N ALA A 605 21.62 24.02 8.31
CA ALA A 605 21.34 23.01 7.28
C ALA A 605 22.33 21.82 7.31
N LYS A 606 23.58 22.01 7.77
CA LYS A 606 24.54 20.92 8.01
C LYS A 606 24.14 20.12 9.25
N ASP A 607 23.88 20.79 10.36
CA ASP A 607 23.59 20.15 11.64
C ASP A 607 22.25 19.37 11.57
N GLU A 608 21.26 19.87 10.81
CA GLU A 608 20.05 19.12 10.42
C GLU A 608 20.33 17.85 9.60
N LYS A 609 21.38 17.84 8.76
CA LYS A 609 21.73 16.68 7.93
C LYS A 609 22.43 15.62 8.76
N GLU A 610 23.31 16.02 9.67
CA GLU A 610 23.95 15.11 10.64
C GLU A 610 22.92 14.52 11.61
N ALA A 611 21.95 15.31 12.09
CA ALA A 611 20.82 14.78 12.87
C ALA A 611 20.02 13.71 12.11
N ARG A 612 19.72 13.94 10.81
CA ARG A 612 19.04 12.95 9.96
C ARG A 612 19.92 11.74 9.60
N ILE A 613 21.24 11.89 9.56
CA ILE A 613 22.18 10.77 9.41
C ILE A 613 22.11 9.88 10.64
N HIS A 614 22.24 10.45 11.85
CA HIS A 614 22.13 9.70 13.10
C HIS A 614 20.75 9.04 13.29
N GLU A 615 19.66 9.68 12.83
CA GLU A 615 18.32 9.07 12.81
C GLU A 615 18.26 7.82 11.90
N MET A 616 18.95 7.86 10.75
CA MET A 616 19.02 6.71 9.83
C MET A 616 20.00 5.63 10.30
N GLU A 617 21.11 5.99 10.97
CA GLU A 617 22.03 5.06 11.61
C GLU A 617 21.35 4.28 12.76
N ALA A 618 20.52 4.97 13.56
CA ALA A 618 19.70 4.33 14.59
C ALA A 618 18.69 3.34 13.99
N LYS A 619 17.98 3.73 12.92
CA LYS A 619 17.02 2.84 12.21
C LYS A 619 17.70 1.66 11.53
N LEU A 620 18.90 1.85 10.95
CA LEU A 620 19.71 0.76 10.43
C LEU A 620 20.11 -0.22 11.55
N SER A 621 20.51 0.29 12.72
CA SER A 621 20.86 -0.53 13.88
C SER A 621 19.66 -1.33 14.42
N GLU A 622 18.47 -0.75 14.41
CA GLU A 622 17.22 -1.43 14.79
C GLU A 622 16.84 -2.53 13.78
N LEU A 623 16.94 -2.25 12.47
CA LEU A 623 16.69 -3.23 11.41
C LEU A 623 17.72 -4.37 11.39
N GLU A 624 18.99 -4.09 11.67
CA GLU A 624 20.04 -5.10 11.80
C GLU A 624 19.75 -6.03 13.00
N LEU A 625 19.26 -5.46 14.12
CA LEU A 625 18.82 -6.22 15.30
C LEU A 625 17.55 -7.05 15.02
N GLU A 626 16.58 -6.53 14.28
CA GLU A 626 15.38 -7.28 13.87
C GLU A 626 15.73 -8.43 12.92
N LYS A 627 16.59 -8.17 11.94
CA LYS A 627 17.17 -9.17 11.03
C LYS A 627 17.86 -10.29 11.80
N VAL A 628 18.66 -9.99 12.83
CA VAL A 628 19.28 -11.02 13.70
C VAL A 628 18.23 -11.82 14.47
N LYS A 629 17.20 -11.17 15.05
CA LYS A 629 16.09 -11.89 15.73
C LYS A 629 15.33 -12.81 14.78
N LEU A 630 15.05 -12.37 13.56
CA LEU A 630 14.39 -13.16 12.52
C LEU A 630 15.26 -14.35 12.06
N VAL A 631 16.56 -14.14 11.87
CA VAL A 631 17.50 -15.21 11.53
C VAL A 631 17.54 -16.27 12.64
N ASN A 632 17.64 -15.87 13.90
CA ASN A 632 17.61 -16.80 15.04
C ASN A 632 16.28 -17.57 15.14
N THR A 633 15.15 -16.88 14.97
CA THR A 633 13.82 -17.52 14.94
C THR A 633 13.71 -18.53 13.78
N CYS A 634 14.35 -18.25 12.64
CA CYS A 634 14.39 -19.15 11.49
C CYS A 634 15.34 -20.35 11.69
N THR A 635 16.49 -20.18 12.35
CA THR A 635 17.38 -21.32 12.67
C THR A 635 16.76 -22.22 13.74
N GLU A 636 16.13 -21.67 14.78
CA GLU A 636 15.35 -22.43 15.77
C GLU A 636 14.23 -23.26 15.11
N ARG A 637 13.46 -22.64 14.19
CA ARG A 637 12.45 -23.35 13.40
C ARG A 637 13.03 -24.42 12.47
N LEU A 638 14.22 -24.18 11.91
CA LEU A 638 14.93 -25.17 11.08
C LEU A 638 15.40 -26.36 11.91
N HIS A 639 15.89 -26.15 13.14
CA HIS A 639 16.22 -27.22 14.06
C HIS A 639 14.98 -28.05 14.42
N ALA A 640 13.90 -27.42 14.89
CA ALA A 640 12.65 -28.11 15.21
C ALA A 640 12.07 -28.89 14.00
N LEU A 641 12.20 -28.37 12.78
CA LEU A 641 11.79 -29.07 11.56
C LEU A 641 12.64 -30.33 11.30
N ASN A 642 13.95 -30.26 11.53
CA ASN A 642 14.85 -31.41 11.39
C ASN A 642 14.60 -32.47 12.47
N ASP A 643 14.34 -32.06 13.71
CA ASP A 643 14.02 -32.98 14.81
C ASP A 643 12.68 -33.70 14.56
N MET A 644 11.64 -32.97 14.14
CA MET A 644 10.36 -33.56 13.70
C MET A 644 10.54 -34.49 12.49
N LYS A 645 11.44 -34.18 11.56
CA LYS A 645 11.76 -35.05 10.43
C LYS A 645 12.40 -36.36 10.90
N LEU A 646 13.38 -36.29 11.79
CA LEU A 646 14.05 -37.48 12.37
C LEU A 646 13.05 -38.37 13.11
N GLU A 647 12.16 -37.81 13.92
CA GLU A 647 11.13 -38.59 14.62
C GLU A 647 10.10 -39.17 13.63
N LYS A 648 9.73 -38.45 12.57
CA LYS A 648 8.85 -38.97 11.49
C LYS A 648 9.53 -40.09 10.69
N ASP A 649 10.83 -40.03 10.46
CA ASP A 649 11.60 -41.09 9.79
C ASP A 649 11.78 -42.31 10.72
N LYS A 650 11.95 -42.10 12.03
CA LYS A 650 11.94 -43.16 13.07
C LYS A 650 10.59 -43.88 13.15
N LEU A 651 9.48 -43.14 13.28
CA LEU A 651 8.12 -43.70 13.29
C LEU A 651 7.79 -44.45 11.99
N MET A 652 8.33 -44.03 10.84
CA MET A 652 8.20 -44.76 9.58
C MET A 652 8.92 -46.12 9.62
N ASN A 653 10.10 -46.20 10.24
CA ASN A 653 10.82 -47.46 10.42
C ASN A 653 10.10 -48.39 11.41
N GLU A 654 9.54 -47.86 12.50
CA GLU A 654 8.73 -48.61 13.48
C GLU A 654 7.44 -49.15 12.86
N LEU A 655 6.75 -48.35 12.03
CA LEU A 655 5.60 -48.79 11.25
C LEU A 655 5.99 -49.89 10.24
N GLN A 656 7.13 -49.76 9.57
CA GLN A 656 7.62 -50.77 8.63
C GLN A 656 8.08 -52.07 9.34
N ALA A 657 8.57 -51.99 10.57
CA ALA A 657 8.81 -53.18 11.41
C ALA A 657 7.47 -53.85 11.78
N SER A 658 6.50 -53.08 12.28
CA SER A 658 5.15 -53.56 12.61
C SER A 658 4.45 -54.23 11.41
N GLN A 659 4.65 -53.71 10.20
CA GLN A 659 4.13 -54.31 8.96
C GLN A 659 4.80 -55.65 8.61
N ARG A 660 6.11 -55.82 8.88
CA ARG A 660 6.81 -57.11 8.70
C ARG A 660 6.32 -58.14 9.73
N GLU A 661 6.13 -57.73 10.97
CA GLU A 661 5.58 -58.58 12.04
C GLU A 661 4.16 -59.03 11.71
N LEU A 662 3.29 -58.13 11.26
CA LEU A 662 1.94 -58.46 10.78
C LEU A 662 1.95 -59.40 9.57
N ALA A 663 2.90 -59.26 8.65
CA ALA A 663 3.04 -60.19 7.51
C ALA A 663 3.41 -61.60 7.99
N GLY A 664 4.41 -61.74 8.87
CA GLY A 664 4.77 -63.04 9.46
C GLY A 664 3.64 -63.66 10.30
N LEU A 665 2.84 -62.83 10.98
CA LEU A 665 1.65 -63.30 11.71
C LEU A 665 0.55 -63.79 10.76
N ALA A 666 0.39 -63.17 9.60
CA ALA A 666 -0.57 -63.58 8.56
C ALA A 666 -0.14 -64.87 7.85
N GLU A 667 1.16 -65.04 7.57
CA GLU A 667 1.74 -66.29 7.06
C GLU A 667 1.52 -67.43 8.06
N GLY A 668 1.84 -67.21 9.34
CA GLY A 668 1.58 -68.17 10.41
C GLY A 668 0.10 -68.51 10.62
N PHE A 669 -0.81 -67.56 10.34
CA PHE A 669 -2.25 -67.83 10.35
C PHE A 669 -2.70 -68.70 9.17
N GLU A 670 -2.18 -68.48 7.97
CA GLU A 670 -2.46 -69.32 6.79
C GLU A 670 -1.85 -70.73 6.90
N ASP A 671 -0.69 -70.87 7.55
CA ASP A 671 -0.12 -72.16 7.92
C ASP A 671 -1.00 -72.89 8.96
N LEU A 672 -1.38 -72.23 10.06
CA LEU A 672 -2.28 -72.80 11.07
C LEU A 672 -3.65 -73.19 10.49
N LYS A 673 -4.16 -72.41 9.54
CA LYS A 673 -5.39 -72.68 8.79
C LYS A 673 -5.25 -73.89 7.84
N ARG A 674 -4.07 -74.10 7.24
CA ARG A 674 -3.74 -75.30 6.46
C ARG A 674 -3.69 -76.54 7.34
N ASP A 675 -3.07 -76.44 8.52
CA ASP A 675 -3.05 -77.51 9.52
C ASP A 675 -4.45 -77.85 10.04
N TYR A 676 -5.29 -76.84 10.32
CA TYR A 676 -6.69 -77.04 10.68
C TYR A 676 -7.49 -77.72 9.56
N GLN A 677 -7.30 -77.34 8.29
CA GLN A 677 -7.91 -78.04 7.16
C GLN A 677 -7.40 -79.48 7.03
N GLY A 678 -6.12 -79.72 7.23
CA GLY A 678 -5.53 -81.07 7.32
C GLY A 678 -6.20 -81.90 8.41
N LYS A 679 -6.34 -81.34 9.62
CA LYS A 679 -6.97 -82.01 10.76
C LYS A 679 -8.46 -82.26 10.56
N VAL A 680 -9.19 -81.33 9.95
CA VAL A 680 -10.60 -81.53 9.56
C VAL A 680 -10.70 -82.67 8.53
N LYS A 681 -9.79 -82.73 7.55
CA LYS A 681 -9.77 -83.81 6.54
C LYS A 681 -9.38 -85.18 7.13
N GLU A 682 -8.50 -85.21 8.12
CA GLU A 682 -8.24 -86.42 8.93
C GLU A 682 -9.49 -86.84 9.71
N MET A 683 -10.16 -85.90 10.39
CA MET A 683 -11.39 -86.18 11.14
C MET A 683 -12.52 -86.64 10.22
N GLU A 684 -12.67 -86.06 9.02
CA GLU A 684 -13.60 -86.52 7.99
C GLU A 684 -13.27 -87.94 7.50
N ASN A 685 -11.98 -88.28 7.33
CA ASN A 685 -11.55 -89.64 7.01
C ASN A 685 -11.82 -90.63 8.16
N THR A 686 -11.64 -90.23 9.42
CA THR A 686 -12.02 -91.06 10.57
C THR A 686 -13.54 -91.21 10.69
N ALA A 687 -14.30 -90.14 10.48
CA ALA A 687 -15.75 -90.14 10.51
C ALA A 687 -16.34 -90.99 9.37
N ASN A 688 -15.77 -90.96 8.16
CA ASN A 688 -16.19 -91.82 7.06
C ASN A 688 -15.88 -93.30 7.33
N ARG A 689 -14.76 -93.62 7.98
CA ARG A 689 -14.46 -94.99 8.47
C ARG A 689 -15.43 -95.44 9.56
N LEU A 690 -15.69 -94.59 10.56
CA LEU A 690 -16.71 -94.84 11.60
C LEU A 690 -18.12 -94.96 10.99
N LYS A 691 -18.42 -94.24 9.91
CA LYS A 691 -19.70 -94.30 9.17
C LYS A 691 -19.83 -95.56 8.30
N MET A 692 -18.72 -96.15 7.86
CA MET A 692 -18.71 -97.51 7.29
C MET A 692 -18.96 -98.56 8.37
N GLN A 693 -18.31 -98.46 9.53
CA GLN A 693 -18.54 -99.35 10.68
C GLN A 693 -19.97 -99.21 11.23
N LEU A 694 -20.51 -97.99 11.27
CA LEU A 694 -21.91 -97.74 11.59
C LEU A 694 -22.83 -98.41 10.57
N LYS A 695 -22.52 -98.39 9.26
CA LYS A 695 -23.32 -99.08 8.25
C LYS A 695 -23.29 -100.61 8.40
N SER A 696 -22.16 -101.23 8.74
CA SER A 696 -22.13 -102.68 8.99
C SER A 696 -22.89 -103.04 10.28
N ALA A 697 -22.64 -102.31 11.37
CA ALA A 697 -23.39 -102.45 12.61
C ALA A 697 -24.89 -102.16 12.42
N GLN A 698 -25.27 -101.28 11.49
CA GLN A 698 -26.66 -100.98 11.16
C GLN A 698 -27.31 -102.10 10.33
N THR A 699 -26.56 -102.84 9.49
CA THR A 699 -27.08 -104.06 8.86
C THR A 699 -27.23 -105.22 9.86
N GLU A 700 -26.35 -105.31 10.85
CA GLU A 700 -26.48 -106.26 11.98
C GLU A 700 -27.64 -105.87 12.93
N LEU A 701 -27.85 -104.56 13.13
CA LEU A 701 -28.99 -104.01 13.87
C LEU A 701 -30.31 -104.29 13.14
N GLU A 702 -30.34 -104.24 11.81
CA GLU A 702 -31.57 -104.52 11.06
C GLU A 702 -31.88 -106.03 11.02
N GLN A 703 -30.85 -106.90 11.03
CA GLN A 703 -31.02 -108.34 11.26
C GLN A 703 -31.57 -108.65 12.66
N THR A 704 -31.07 -107.99 13.70
CA THR A 704 -31.60 -108.15 15.07
C THR A 704 -32.98 -107.50 15.24
N ARG A 705 -33.29 -106.38 14.57
CA ARG A 705 -34.66 -105.81 14.51
C ARG A 705 -35.65 -106.73 13.82
N THR A 706 -35.27 -107.45 12.76
CA THR A 706 -36.17 -108.47 12.17
C THR A 706 -36.45 -109.65 13.10
N ALA A 707 -35.63 -109.87 14.14
CA ALA A 707 -35.97 -110.77 15.25
C ALA A 707 -36.81 -110.08 16.33
N LEU A 708 -36.47 -108.84 16.73
CA LEU A 708 -37.15 -108.10 17.80
C LEU A 708 -38.59 -107.69 17.46
N LYS A 709 -38.89 -107.47 16.18
CA LYS A 709 -40.22 -107.06 15.67
C LYS A 709 -41.36 -108.06 15.94
N ASN A 710 -41.04 -109.24 16.49
CA ASN A 710 -42.01 -110.23 16.94
C ASN A 710 -42.36 -110.13 18.45
N MET A 711 -41.83 -109.15 19.21
CA MET A 711 -41.94 -109.15 20.67
C MET A 711 -42.37 -107.82 21.35
N GLU A 712 -42.55 -106.72 20.61
CA GLU A 712 -42.89 -105.40 21.19
C GLU A 712 -44.13 -104.75 20.55
N GLU A 713 -45.33 -105.25 20.91
CA GLU A 713 -46.57 -104.46 20.94
C GLU A 713 -46.94 -104.13 22.40
N SER A 714 -47.45 -102.92 22.65
CA SER A 714 -47.72 -102.31 23.99
C SER A 714 -46.46 -101.94 24.80
N ASP A 715 -46.37 -100.89 25.62
CA ASP A 715 -47.14 -99.62 25.79
C ASP A 715 -46.17 -98.56 26.39
N GLY A 716 -46.47 -97.26 26.58
CA GLY A 716 -47.74 -96.56 26.52
C GLY A 716 -47.67 -95.03 26.56
N ASN A 717 -48.76 -94.39 26.16
CA ASN A 717 -48.75 -93.00 25.67
C ASN A 717 -48.91 -91.89 26.75
N VAL A 718 -48.46 -92.13 27.99
CA VAL A 718 -48.73 -91.23 29.13
C VAL A 718 -47.63 -90.18 29.34
N MET A 719 -46.34 -90.56 29.23
CA MET A 719 -45.21 -89.67 29.56
C MET A 719 -45.11 -88.44 28.63
N LYS A 720 -45.66 -88.54 27.41
CA LYS A 720 -45.62 -87.51 26.37
C LYS A 720 -46.36 -86.21 26.75
N VAL A 721 -47.43 -86.32 27.56
CA VAL A 721 -48.29 -85.17 27.90
C VAL A 721 -47.63 -84.28 28.97
N ALA A 722 -47.04 -84.88 30.00
CA ALA A 722 -46.35 -84.15 31.08
C ALA A 722 -45.15 -83.35 30.55
N VAL A 723 -44.33 -83.98 29.70
CA VAL A 723 -43.19 -83.31 29.05
C VAL A 723 -43.65 -82.17 28.14
N GLY A 724 -44.77 -82.33 27.42
CA GLY A 724 -45.37 -81.28 26.60
C GLY A 724 -45.78 -80.05 27.42
N MET A 725 -46.43 -80.25 28.56
CA MET A 725 -46.82 -79.15 29.46
C MET A 725 -45.59 -78.46 30.09
N GLN A 726 -44.60 -79.22 30.55
CA GLN A 726 -43.38 -78.65 31.13
C GLN A 726 -42.60 -77.79 30.12
N LYS A 727 -42.41 -78.27 28.88
CA LYS A 727 -41.76 -77.50 27.81
C LYS A 727 -42.53 -76.21 27.48
N GLN A 728 -43.87 -76.24 27.52
CA GLN A 728 -44.69 -75.05 27.28
C GLN A 728 -44.60 -74.03 28.44
N ILE A 729 -44.44 -74.47 29.69
CA ILE A 729 -44.21 -73.59 30.85
C ILE A 729 -42.83 -72.92 30.76
N THR A 730 -41.76 -73.67 30.47
CA THR A 730 -40.40 -73.10 30.32
C THR A 730 -40.34 -72.07 29.20
N ALA A 731 -40.87 -72.38 28.01
CA ALA A 731 -40.90 -71.45 26.88
C ALA A 731 -41.74 -70.18 27.18
N LYS A 732 -42.76 -70.28 28.05
CA LYS A 732 -43.51 -69.11 28.53
C LYS A 732 -42.75 -68.29 29.57
N ARG A 733 -41.88 -68.92 30.37
CA ARG A 733 -40.98 -68.23 31.30
C ARG A 733 -39.92 -67.41 30.56
N GLU A 734 -39.24 -68.03 29.59
CA GLU A 734 -38.24 -67.36 28.74
C GLU A 734 -38.83 -66.16 27.98
N GLN A 735 -40.08 -66.27 27.50
CA GLN A 735 -40.81 -65.14 26.90
C GLN A 735 -41.04 -64.00 27.90
N ILE A 736 -41.38 -64.29 29.16
CA ILE A 736 -41.55 -63.28 30.21
C ILE A 736 -40.21 -62.61 30.55
N ASP A 737 -39.15 -63.38 30.76
CA ASP A 737 -37.84 -62.85 31.16
C ASP A 737 -37.21 -62.01 30.03
N THR A 738 -37.44 -62.40 28.76
CA THR A 738 -37.09 -61.60 27.57
C THR A 738 -37.88 -60.28 27.51
N LEU A 739 -39.19 -60.32 27.79
CA LEU A 739 -40.02 -59.12 27.81
C LEU A 739 -39.65 -58.17 28.96
N GLN A 740 -39.35 -58.69 30.16
CA GLN A 740 -38.87 -57.89 31.29
C GLN A 740 -37.53 -57.22 30.97
N SER A 741 -36.60 -57.94 30.36
CA SER A 741 -35.32 -57.39 29.89
C SER A 741 -35.51 -56.26 28.87
N LYS A 742 -36.47 -56.43 27.94
CA LYS A 742 -36.83 -55.40 26.95
C LYS A 742 -37.52 -54.18 27.57
N ILE A 743 -38.38 -54.38 28.57
CA ILE A 743 -39.01 -53.28 29.34
C ILE A 743 -37.93 -52.46 30.04
N LYS A 744 -37.03 -53.11 30.79
CA LYS A 744 -35.94 -52.43 31.49
C LYS A 744 -35.04 -51.62 30.55
N PHE A 745 -34.70 -52.17 29.38
CA PHE A 745 -33.94 -51.43 28.35
C PHE A 745 -34.70 -50.20 27.83
N LEU A 746 -36.01 -50.30 27.61
CA LEU A 746 -36.84 -49.17 27.17
C LEU A 746 -37.01 -48.12 28.28
N GLU A 747 -37.11 -48.53 29.55
CA GLU A 747 -37.10 -47.62 30.70
C GLU A 747 -35.77 -46.85 30.80
N GLU A 748 -34.64 -47.56 30.71
CA GLU A 748 -33.31 -46.96 30.73
C GLU A 748 -33.11 -45.99 29.55
N ALA A 749 -33.48 -46.39 28.34
CA ALA A 749 -33.48 -45.53 27.15
C ALA A 749 -34.36 -44.28 27.33
N MET A 750 -35.57 -44.41 27.89
CA MET A 750 -36.43 -43.27 28.20
C MET A 750 -35.80 -42.33 29.24
N THR A 751 -35.17 -42.84 30.29
CA THR A 751 -34.48 -41.98 31.28
C THR A 751 -33.27 -41.27 30.70
N ASN A 752 -32.55 -41.89 29.77
CA ASN A 752 -31.40 -41.27 29.11
C ASN A 752 -31.84 -40.20 28.09
N ALA A 753 -32.85 -40.48 27.28
CA ALA A 753 -33.46 -39.47 26.40
C ALA A 753 -34.08 -38.29 27.18
N ALA A 754 -34.59 -38.52 28.40
CA ALA A 754 -35.07 -37.46 29.28
C ALA A 754 -33.94 -36.55 29.81
N LYS A 755 -32.76 -37.12 30.14
CA LYS A 755 -31.55 -36.36 30.52
C LYS A 755 -31.03 -35.53 29.34
N GLU A 756 -30.94 -36.14 28.16
CA GLU A 756 -30.50 -35.46 26.92
C GLU A 756 -31.42 -34.28 26.58
N LYS A 757 -32.74 -34.47 26.67
CA LYS A 757 -33.76 -33.40 26.52
C LYS A 757 -33.69 -32.31 27.59
N HIS A 758 -33.03 -32.56 28.72
CA HIS A 758 -32.73 -31.53 29.73
C HIS A 758 -31.53 -30.70 29.27
N HIS A 759 -30.40 -31.36 29.00
CA HIS A 759 -29.16 -30.73 28.53
C HIS A 759 -29.36 -29.87 27.27
N LEU A 760 -30.08 -30.40 26.27
CA LEU A 760 -30.40 -29.65 25.04
C LEU A 760 -31.26 -28.41 25.30
N ARG A 761 -32.07 -28.39 26.37
CA ARG A 761 -32.84 -27.20 26.77
C ARG A 761 -31.96 -26.16 27.45
N GLU A 762 -31.02 -26.60 28.28
CA GLU A 762 -30.07 -25.73 28.98
C GLU A 762 -29.13 -25.03 27.98
N GLU A 763 -28.54 -25.78 27.03
CA GLU A 763 -27.74 -25.19 25.95
C GLU A 763 -28.60 -24.30 25.02
N ASN A 764 -29.84 -24.68 24.69
CA ASN A 764 -30.73 -23.80 23.91
C ASN A 764 -31.06 -22.48 24.65
N ASN A 765 -31.26 -22.52 25.97
CA ASN A 765 -31.51 -21.32 26.78
C ASN A 765 -30.26 -20.41 26.81
N LYS A 766 -29.08 -21.00 26.98
CA LYS A 766 -27.78 -20.32 26.96
C LYS A 766 -27.50 -19.67 25.60
N LEU A 767 -27.65 -20.42 24.51
CA LEU A 767 -27.55 -19.87 23.14
C LEU A 767 -28.57 -18.76 22.88
N SER A 768 -29.79 -18.86 23.43
CA SER A 768 -30.79 -17.79 23.34
C SER A 768 -30.38 -16.52 24.11
N GLN A 769 -29.70 -16.67 25.25
CA GLN A 769 -29.14 -15.56 26.02
C GLN A 769 -27.95 -14.91 25.29
N ASP A 770 -27.04 -15.71 24.73
CA ASP A 770 -25.89 -15.23 23.95
C ASP A 770 -26.36 -14.49 22.68
N LEU A 771 -27.35 -15.03 21.96
CA LEU A 771 -27.99 -14.34 20.83
C LEU A 771 -28.66 -13.02 21.25
N SER A 772 -29.29 -12.97 22.44
CA SER A 772 -29.85 -11.73 22.97
C SER A 772 -28.77 -10.69 23.30
N TYR A 773 -27.63 -11.12 23.85
CA TYR A 773 -26.48 -10.25 24.12
C TYR A 773 -25.88 -9.69 22.82
N ILE A 774 -25.59 -10.57 21.85
CA ILE A 774 -25.07 -10.19 20.52
C ILE A 774 -26.05 -9.26 19.79
N THR A 775 -27.36 -9.47 19.93
CA THR A 775 -28.37 -8.57 19.36
C THR A 775 -28.30 -7.19 20.01
N ALA A 776 -28.22 -7.10 21.34
CA ALA A 776 -28.10 -5.83 22.05
C ALA A 776 -26.81 -5.08 21.64
N GLU A 777 -25.66 -5.76 21.60
CA GLU A 777 -24.39 -5.19 21.18
C GLU A 777 -24.42 -4.69 19.73
N ASN A 778 -25.02 -5.45 18.80
CA ASN A 778 -25.24 -5.00 17.42
C ASN A 778 -26.13 -3.74 17.35
N THR A 779 -27.18 -3.61 18.18
CA THR A 779 -27.99 -2.38 18.21
C THR A 779 -27.22 -1.17 18.75
N LYS A 780 -26.32 -1.36 19.72
CA LYS A 780 -25.43 -0.32 20.23
C LYS A 780 -24.46 0.13 19.14
N ILE A 781 -23.76 -0.80 18.49
CA ILE A 781 -22.82 -0.53 17.39
C ILE A 781 -23.53 0.20 16.23
N ALA A 782 -24.75 -0.23 15.86
CA ALA A 782 -25.54 0.46 14.84
C ALA A 782 -25.90 1.91 15.22
N GLY A 783 -26.11 2.19 16.51
CA GLY A 783 -26.28 3.54 17.05
C GLY A 783 -25.02 4.39 16.94
N GLU A 784 -23.87 3.86 17.37
CA GLU A 784 -22.56 4.52 17.29
C GLU A 784 -22.16 4.82 15.83
N LEU A 785 -22.37 3.85 14.92
CA LEU A 785 -22.13 3.99 13.48
C LEU A 785 -23.03 5.07 12.86
N LYS A 786 -24.29 5.21 13.32
CA LYS A 786 -25.19 6.30 12.92
C LYS A 786 -24.71 7.67 13.40
N ILE A 787 -24.13 7.76 14.61
CA ILE A 787 -23.50 8.98 15.13
C ILE A 787 -22.27 9.33 14.28
N LEU A 788 -21.37 8.38 14.01
CA LEU A 788 -20.18 8.59 13.17
C LEU A 788 -20.54 9.07 11.76
N ARG A 789 -21.56 8.47 11.10
CA ARG A 789 -22.08 8.97 9.80
C ARG A 789 -22.57 10.42 9.85
N SER A 790 -23.15 10.86 10.97
CA SER A 790 -23.58 12.25 11.14
C SER A 790 -22.39 13.22 11.30
N GLN A 791 -21.30 12.77 11.94
CA GLN A 791 -20.07 13.54 12.08
C GLN A 791 -19.31 13.64 10.74
N ASP A 792 -19.17 12.52 10.02
CA ASP A 792 -18.62 12.46 8.66
C ASP A 792 -19.34 13.42 7.70
N LYS A 793 -20.68 13.40 7.68
CA LYS A 793 -21.48 14.34 6.88
C LYS A 793 -21.19 15.80 7.24
N ARG A 794 -21.11 16.12 8.53
CA ARG A 794 -20.79 17.49 9.02
C ARG A 794 -19.37 17.91 8.65
N LEU A 795 -18.39 16.99 8.64
CA LEU A 795 -17.02 17.26 8.22
C LEU A 795 -16.94 17.49 6.71
N LYS A 796 -17.62 16.67 5.89
CA LYS A 796 -17.73 16.87 4.44
C LYS A 796 -18.39 18.20 4.08
N GLU A 797 -19.44 18.59 4.81
CA GLU A 797 -20.06 19.92 4.68
C GLU A 797 -19.16 21.08 5.11
N LYS A 798 -18.19 20.84 6.01
CA LYS A 798 -17.15 21.83 6.35
C LYS A 798 -16.07 21.90 5.26
N ILE A 799 -15.62 20.76 4.74
CA ILE A 799 -14.61 20.67 3.67
C ILE A 799 -15.11 21.42 2.42
N ALA A 800 -16.32 21.14 1.93
CA ALA A 800 -16.91 21.82 0.78
C ALA A 800 -17.02 23.37 0.95
N LYS A 801 -17.20 23.85 2.19
CA LYS A 801 -17.19 25.30 2.49
C LYS A 801 -15.78 25.89 2.47
N MET A 802 -14.76 25.12 2.87
CA MET A 802 -13.36 25.56 2.80
C MET A 802 -12.82 25.49 1.36
N GLU A 803 -13.24 24.51 0.57
CA GLU A 803 -12.95 24.40 -0.87
C GLU A 803 -13.53 25.60 -1.63
N THR A 804 -14.83 25.87 -1.50
CA THR A 804 -15.46 27.04 -2.16
C THR A 804 -14.89 28.39 -1.69
N ALA A 805 -14.36 28.48 -0.46
CA ALA A 805 -13.62 29.65 0.01
C ALA A 805 -12.21 29.75 -0.63
N ARG A 806 -11.49 28.63 -0.77
CA ARG A 806 -10.20 28.55 -1.47
C ARG A 806 -10.34 28.96 -2.94
N ASP A 807 -11.34 28.45 -3.63
CA ASP A 807 -11.61 28.75 -5.04
C ASP A 807 -11.91 30.25 -5.22
N LYS A 808 -12.75 30.82 -4.34
CA LYS A 808 -13.05 32.26 -4.36
C LYS A 808 -11.79 33.11 -4.11
N ALA A 809 -10.96 32.74 -3.13
CA ALA A 809 -9.70 33.43 -2.86
C ALA A 809 -8.74 33.33 -4.06
N SER A 810 -8.60 32.15 -4.66
CA SER A 810 -7.78 31.94 -5.86
C SER A 810 -8.25 32.79 -7.05
N MET A 811 -9.57 32.92 -7.25
CA MET A 811 -10.14 33.81 -8.26
C MET A 811 -9.79 35.29 -7.99
N GLN A 812 -9.86 35.74 -6.73
CA GLN A 812 -9.46 37.11 -6.37
C GLN A 812 -7.95 37.35 -6.51
N PHE A 813 -7.09 36.37 -6.20
CA PHE A 813 -5.65 36.47 -6.47
C PHE A 813 -5.35 36.61 -7.98
N ALA A 814 -6.05 35.85 -8.84
CA ALA A 814 -5.92 35.99 -10.29
C ALA A 814 -6.41 37.37 -10.80
N GLU A 815 -7.50 37.90 -10.24
CA GLU A 815 -8.00 39.25 -10.52
C GLU A 815 -6.98 40.32 -10.12
N CYS A 816 -6.45 40.27 -8.89
CA CYS A 816 -5.40 41.18 -8.42
C CYS A 816 -4.14 41.11 -9.29
N GLN A 817 -3.69 39.91 -9.67
CA GLN A 817 -2.51 39.75 -10.55
C GLN A 817 -2.75 40.33 -11.96
N CYS A 818 -3.98 40.24 -12.48
CA CYS A 818 -4.36 40.88 -13.74
C CYS A 818 -4.33 42.42 -13.63
N ILE A 819 -4.86 42.98 -12.53
CA ILE A 819 -4.82 44.43 -12.26
C ILE A 819 -3.37 44.94 -12.18
N ILE A 820 -2.49 44.23 -11.46
CA ILE A 820 -1.06 44.56 -11.35
C ILE A 820 -0.40 44.56 -12.74
N GLN A 821 -0.58 43.51 -13.54
CA GLN A 821 -0.02 43.45 -14.90
C GLN A 821 -0.53 44.56 -15.83
N CYS A 822 -1.77 45.03 -15.64
CA CYS A 822 -2.30 46.19 -16.34
C CYS A 822 -1.63 47.50 -15.88
N GLN A 823 -1.43 47.68 -14.57
CA GLN A 823 -0.74 48.85 -14.00
C GLN A 823 0.75 48.89 -14.41
N GLU A 824 1.44 47.76 -14.44
CA GLU A 824 2.84 47.65 -14.92
C GLU A 824 2.98 48.03 -16.40
N GLN A 825 2.06 47.52 -17.25
CA GLN A 825 2.01 47.87 -18.67
C GLN A 825 1.72 49.37 -18.87
N GLU A 826 0.85 49.96 -18.04
CA GLU A 826 0.55 51.39 -18.07
C GLU A 826 1.76 52.22 -17.62
N ALA A 827 2.40 51.88 -16.50
CA ALA A 827 3.60 52.54 -16.02
C ALA A 827 4.78 52.41 -17.01
N MET A 828 4.86 51.31 -17.77
CA MET A 828 5.81 51.20 -18.89
C MET A 828 5.40 52.10 -20.07
N ARG A 829 4.11 52.18 -20.42
CA ARG A 829 3.58 53.08 -21.47
C ARG A 829 3.89 54.54 -21.16
N VAL A 830 3.62 55.01 -19.94
CA VAL A 830 3.89 56.39 -19.51
C VAL A 830 5.39 56.70 -19.50
N ARG A 831 6.25 55.79 -19.00
CA ARG A 831 7.71 55.97 -19.05
C ARG A 831 8.25 56.08 -20.49
N LEU A 832 7.73 55.26 -21.42
CA LEU A 832 8.09 55.34 -22.83
C LEU A 832 7.59 56.64 -23.48
N GLN A 833 6.36 57.07 -23.18
CA GLN A 833 5.80 58.33 -23.66
C GLN A 833 6.64 59.53 -23.19
N HIS A 834 6.90 59.64 -21.89
CA HIS A 834 7.77 60.68 -21.32
C HIS A 834 9.18 60.68 -21.96
N THR A 835 9.76 59.50 -22.20
CA THR A 835 11.06 59.37 -22.89
C THR A 835 11.02 59.90 -24.33
N LEU A 836 9.89 59.76 -25.03
CA LEU A 836 9.68 60.34 -26.37
C LEU A 836 9.48 61.86 -26.28
N ASP A 837 8.66 62.34 -25.35
CA ASP A 837 8.37 63.78 -25.18
C ASP A 837 9.62 64.58 -24.79
N VAL A 838 10.48 64.02 -23.92
CA VAL A 838 11.80 64.58 -23.59
C VAL A 838 12.70 64.62 -24.83
N LYS A 839 12.72 63.56 -25.65
CA LYS A 839 13.50 63.54 -26.91
C LYS A 839 12.97 64.54 -27.95
N VAL A 840 11.66 64.71 -28.07
CA VAL A 840 11.05 65.75 -28.92
C VAL A 840 11.45 67.15 -28.43
N SER A 841 11.40 67.38 -27.12
CA SER A 841 11.82 68.65 -26.50
C SER A 841 13.31 68.96 -26.71
N MET A 842 14.18 67.94 -26.59
CA MET A 842 15.61 68.06 -26.91
C MET A 842 15.85 68.35 -28.39
N LEU A 843 15.12 67.70 -29.30
CA LEU A 843 15.20 67.97 -30.74
C LEU A 843 14.72 69.39 -31.06
N GLN A 844 13.64 69.87 -30.44
CA GLN A 844 13.19 71.25 -30.58
C GLN A 844 14.23 72.27 -30.10
N ARG A 845 14.86 72.07 -28.93
CA ARG A 845 15.99 72.91 -28.49
C ARG A 845 17.19 72.88 -29.43
N ASN A 846 17.58 71.70 -29.91
CA ASN A 846 18.71 71.54 -30.84
C ASN A 846 18.42 72.11 -32.24
N MET A 847 17.15 72.22 -32.64
CA MET A 847 16.74 72.97 -33.83
C MET A 847 16.71 74.47 -33.56
N GLY A 848 16.22 74.90 -32.39
CA GLY A 848 16.25 76.31 -31.94
C GLY A 848 17.66 76.89 -31.95
N MET A 849 18.61 76.25 -31.24
CA MET A 849 20.01 76.70 -31.23
C MET A 849 20.68 76.67 -32.62
N LYS A 850 20.15 75.89 -33.58
CA LYS A 850 20.59 75.93 -34.98
C LYS A 850 19.98 77.08 -35.80
N LEU A 851 18.80 77.59 -35.43
CA LEU A 851 18.29 78.86 -35.96
C LEU A 851 19.03 80.04 -35.33
N ASP A 852 19.26 80.02 -34.02
CA ASP A 852 19.96 81.10 -33.31
C ASP A 852 21.39 81.27 -33.84
N ALA A 853 22.12 80.16 -34.04
CA ALA A 853 23.43 80.15 -34.69
C ALA A 853 23.43 80.68 -36.14
N PHE A 854 22.27 80.72 -36.81
CA PHE A 854 22.11 81.30 -38.15
C PHE A 854 21.86 82.82 -38.12
N THR A 855 21.46 83.40 -36.98
CA THR A 855 21.12 84.83 -36.86
C THR A 855 22.30 85.75 -36.51
N LEU A 856 23.48 85.19 -36.18
CA LEU A 856 24.64 85.94 -35.71
C LEU A 856 25.76 86.21 -36.75
N CYS A 857 25.53 85.89 -38.04
CA CYS A 857 26.46 86.19 -39.13
C CYS A 857 25.83 87.07 -40.23
N PRO A 858 25.91 88.41 -40.11
CA PRO A 858 25.38 89.33 -41.11
C PRO A 858 26.36 89.48 -42.30
N ASN A 859 26.34 88.52 -43.25
CA ASN A 859 26.70 88.69 -44.67
C ASN A 859 26.71 87.34 -45.42
N PHE A 860 25.74 87.08 -46.30
CA PHE A 860 25.96 86.59 -47.68
C PHE A 860 24.66 86.62 -48.52
N SER A 861 24.79 86.60 -49.85
CA SER A 861 23.74 87.06 -50.78
C SER A 861 22.91 85.95 -51.46
N LEU A 862 21.60 86.20 -51.61
CA LEU A 862 20.70 85.74 -52.70
C LEU A 862 20.87 84.30 -53.25
N ARG A 863 21.04 83.28 -52.38
CA ARG A 863 21.06 81.88 -52.83
C ARG A 863 20.47 80.83 -51.88
N SER A 864 19.74 81.25 -50.85
CA SER A 864 19.20 80.37 -49.78
C SER A 864 17.76 79.90 -49.99
N GLU A 865 16.89 80.67 -50.64
CA GLU A 865 15.45 80.38 -50.71
C GLU A 865 15.13 79.05 -51.42
N THR A 866 15.85 78.73 -52.50
CA THR A 866 15.70 77.44 -53.21
C THR A 866 16.15 76.24 -52.38
N PHE A 867 17.15 76.43 -51.49
CA PHE A 867 17.55 75.40 -50.52
C PHE A 867 16.52 75.24 -49.40
N PHE A 868 15.88 76.32 -48.94
CA PHE A 868 14.81 76.24 -47.94
C PHE A 868 13.58 75.48 -48.47
N TYR A 869 13.15 75.75 -49.71
CA TYR A 869 12.04 75.02 -50.33
C TYR A 869 12.36 73.53 -50.57
N MET A 870 13.57 73.20 -51.04
CA MET A 870 14.00 71.79 -51.16
C MET A 870 14.11 71.11 -49.80
N GLY A 871 14.62 71.80 -48.77
CA GLY A 871 14.67 71.28 -47.40
C GLY A 871 13.29 70.96 -46.84
N TYR A 872 12.30 71.84 -47.05
CA TYR A 872 10.91 71.61 -46.66
C TYR A 872 10.28 70.43 -47.41
N LEU A 873 10.52 70.30 -48.72
CA LEU A 873 9.98 69.23 -49.53
C LEU A 873 10.55 67.85 -49.13
N ILE A 874 11.86 67.79 -48.88
CA ILE A 874 12.54 66.58 -48.39
C ILE A 874 12.05 66.24 -46.98
N ALA A 875 11.92 67.21 -46.08
CA ALA A 875 11.38 66.98 -44.73
C ALA A 875 9.93 66.46 -44.77
N ALA A 876 9.09 66.98 -45.67
CA ALA A 876 7.72 66.50 -45.88
C ALA A 876 7.68 65.06 -46.42
N GLN A 877 8.56 64.71 -47.37
CA GLN A 877 8.65 63.33 -47.86
C GLN A 877 9.16 62.36 -46.78
N VAL A 878 10.16 62.75 -45.99
CA VAL A 878 10.66 61.95 -44.86
C VAL A 878 9.58 61.75 -43.79
N MET A 879 8.85 62.81 -43.41
CA MET A 879 7.68 62.72 -42.51
C MET A 879 6.61 61.76 -43.06
N SER A 880 6.29 61.85 -44.35
CA SER A 880 5.31 60.97 -45.00
C SER A 880 5.74 59.50 -44.99
N ILE A 881 7.01 59.21 -45.28
CA ILE A 881 7.60 57.86 -45.21
C ILE A 881 7.58 57.33 -43.77
N ILE A 882 7.94 58.15 -42.77
CA ILE A 882 7.87 57.78 -41.35
C ILE A 882 6.43 57.47 -40.93
N LEU A 883 5.45 58.28 -41.31
CA LEU A 883 4.03 58.06 -41.02
C LEU A 883 3.50 56.77 -41.66
N VAL A 884 3.84 56.48 -42.92
CA VAL A 884 3.49 55.21 -43.59
C VAL A 884 4.14 54.02 -42.89
N THR A 885 5.41 54.15 -42.48
CA THR A 885 6.15 53.08 -41.79
C THR A 885 5.60 52.80 -40.39
N LEU A 886 5.25 53.84 -39.61
CA LEU A 886 4.58 53.70 -38.32
C LEU A 886 3.19 53.08 -38.48
N LYS A 887 2.39 53.52 -39.46
CA LYS A 887 1.05 52.97 -39.73
C LYS A 887 1.12 51.50 -40.13
N SER A 888 2.12 51.11 -40.91
CA SER A 888 2.45 49.70 -41.20
C SER A 888 2.79 48.93 -39.92
N PHE A 889 3.73 49.43 -39.11
CA PHE A 889 4.20 48.77 -37.88
C PHE A 889 3.07 48.55 -36.85
N PHE A 890 2.22 49.56 -36.63
CA PHE A 890 1.04 49.42 -35.76
C PHE A 890 0.01 48.43 -36.32
N THR A 891 -0.22 48.41 -37.63
CA THR A 891 -1.15 47.45 -38.27
C THR A 891 -0.64 46.00 -38.13
N VAL A 892 0.67 45.77 -38.29
CA VAL A 892 1.31 44.46 -38.08
C VAL A 892 1.26 44.06 -36.60
N ARG A 893 1.54 44.99 -35.67
CA ARG A 893 1.48 44.71 -34.22
C ARG A 893 0.05 44.43 -33.75
N ALA A 894 -0.96 45.11 -34.31
CA ALA A 894 -2.36 44.82 -34.07
C ALA A 894 -2.74 43.40 -34.56
N ARG A 895 -2.37 43.02 -35.78
CA ARG A 895 -2.59 41.64 -36.29
C ARG A 895 -1.89 40.58 -35.43
N LYS A 896 -0.66 40.82 -34.95
CA LYS A 896 0.02 39.90 -34.01
C LYS A 896 -0.73 39.78 -32.67
N LYS A 897 -1.23 40.89 -32.09
CA LYS A 897 -2.00 40.83 -30.83
C LYS A 897 -3.35 40.12 -31.01
N LEU A 898 -4.01 40.28 -32.16
CA LEU A 898 -5.27 39.61 -32.48
C LEU A 898 -5.10 38.09 -32.67
N ASN A 899 -4.04 37.64 -33.35
CA ASN A 899 -3.74 36.21 -33.46
C ASN A 899 -3.34 35.58 -32.11
N SER A 900 -2.66 36.33 -31.23
CA SER A 900 -2.31 35.85 -29.89
C SER A 900 -3.54 35.49 -29.05
N TYR A 901 -4.63 36.27 -29.18
CA TYR A 901 -5.89 36.03 -28.46
C TYR A 901 -6.69 34.83 -29.00
N ARG A 902 -6.31 34.25 -30.14
CA ARG A 902 -7.03 33.12 -30.76
C ARG A 902 -6.49 31.75 -30.33
N ASN A 903 -5.33 31.70 -29.67
CA ASN A 903 -4.64 30.46 -29.30
C ASN A 903 -4.66 30.14 -27.79
N THR A 904 -5.36 30.93 -26.97
CA THR A 904 -5.36 30.81 -25.49
C THR A 904 -6.77 30.75 -24.87
N GLY A 905 -7.77 30.32 -25.66
CA GLY A 905 -9.12 30.04 -25.16
C GLY A 905 -9.29 28.57 -24.71
N PRO A 906 -10.01 28.28 -23.59
CA PRO A 906 -9.98 26.97 -22.92
C PRO A 906 -10.83 25.85 -23.57
N TYR A 907 -11.14 25.93 -24.86
CA TYR A 907 -12.06 25.01 -25.56
C TYR A 907 -11.34 24.01 -26.49
N ALA A 908 -10.33 23.32 -25.96
CA ALA A 908 -9.50 22.38 -26.73
C ALA A 908 -9.16 21.06 -26.00
N SER A 909 -10.09 20.51 -25.22
CA SER A 909 -9.94 19.19 -24.57
C SER A 909 -11.27 18.42 -24.50
N ALA A 910 -11.86 18.11 -25.65
CA ALA A 910 -13.13 17.39 -25.76
C ALA A 910 -13.25 16.59 -27.08
N ALA A 911 -12.19 15.87 -27.46
CA ALA A 911 -12.16 15.09 -28.72
C ALA A 911 -11.22 13.87 -28.67
N LYS A 912 -11.27 13.07 -27.59
CA LYS A 912 -10.65 11.72 -27.56
C LYS A 912 -11.22 10.80 -26.47
N LEU A 913 -12.45 10.35 -26.70
CA LEU A 913 -13.03 9.11 -26.18
C LEU A 913 -14.05 8.62 -27.21
#